data_AF-A0A8P0TMM8-F1
#
_entry.id   AF-A0A8P0TMM8-F1
#
_cell.length_a   1.000
_cell.length_b   1.000
_cell.length_c   1.000
_cell.angle_alpha   90.00
_cell.angle_beta   90.00
_cell.angle_gamma   90.00
#
_symmetry.space_group_name_H-M   'P 1'
#
loop_
_entity.id
_entity.type
_entity.pdbx_description
1 polymer ?
#
loop_
_entity_poly.entity_id
_entity_poly.type
_entity_poly.pdbx_seq_one_letter_code
_entity_poly.pdbx_strand_id
1 'polypeptide(L)'
;MEDSTTDTEQEEEEEKDEKDQEDPIYAIAPTINIQDERCVDLSTTPAFICLHELHSLGKLPGTRMAELKAKYTLLHDTVVSLTEEKNLIIKEFEKIPKPGEMEKKMRQLRESTEELRKEIMQRKLEIKNLREDLASKQKQLLKEQKELEELLECQVTLKDEVVHHQAVPVQIGKEIEKTTRKKVEMEKKKIVLEYELKELNDSLKKVETKINSIMEEKEDVIKEVEGKRALLEIKEREYNQLVKLLELTRVSEATSLTERGILDLNLRNCLIDKQNYHDELSRKQREKERDFRNLKKMELLLKVSWDALTQTQALHQRLLLEIEAIPKDDSTLSERRRELHKEVEVAKRNLAQQKILSEAETKLVEQQLAEENKLLKEQENMRDVVFNLVRMTQIKIDEKDQKSKDFLKAQQRYTNIVKEIKTKDLEIRIHKKKKREIHRRLKEFAKLYDTIRNERNKFVNLLHKAHQKVNEIKERHKMLLNELEILRNSAVTQERKLQNSMLKHANNVTIRESMQNDVHKIVAKLQEMKEKKEAQLNNIDRLASMITTVEEEMVQLRKKYEKAVQRRNESGVQLIQREEEVCIFYEKINIQEKMKLNGEIEIHVLEEKIRFLKLKIAEKQRQIHVTQKLLPTKRALDADLAVLQIQFSQCTERIKDLEKQFINPDGENRIRFIPGKDMTQEEMIKKLDSLELQLAQKEEKLLEKDFIYEQVSRLTDRLCSKTQAYKQDTLLLAKKMNGYRKKIKDATEQMMALVAELSMKQALAIELQKEVREKEDFIFSCNSRIEKGLPLNKDIETEWLKILRDEEMYALAVAEKSREFLVSDNRQLPNGVYTTAEPRPNAYIPEAEAALPLPKPYGALAPFKPSEQGANMRHIRKPVPKPIEI
;
A
#
# COMPACT_ATOMS: atom_id res chain seq x y z
N MET A 1 31.56 -63.18 53.10
CA MET A 1 32.12 -62.33 52.03
C MET A 1 32.50 -61.01 52.68
N GLU A 2 33.34 -61.03 53.71
CA GLU A 2 34.70 -61.60 53.86
C GLU A 2 35.65 -60.38 53.93
N ASP A 3 36.46 -60.20 54.97
CA ASP A 3 37.58 -61.05 55.43
C ASP A 3 38.74 -61.01 54.42
N SER A 4 40.02 -60.92 54.83
CA SER A 4 40.64 -60.66 56.15
C SER A 4 42.18 -60.57 55.96
N THR A 5 42.96 -60.51 57.06
CA THR A 5 44.39 -60.97 57.17
C THR A 5 45.46 -60.23 56.34
N THR A 6 46.75 -60.16 56.72
CA THR A 6 47.56 -60.34 57.98
C THR A 6 48.80 -59.39 57.83
N ASP A 7 49.94 -59.36 58.54
CA ASP A 7 50.73 -60.15 59.52
C ASP A 7 51.55 -59.11 60.34
N THR A 8 52.05 -59.25 61.58
CA THR A 8 52.01 -60.21 62.72
C THR A 8 52.21 -59.36 64.01
N GLU A 9 52.19 -59.78 65.30
CA GLU A 9 52.94 -60.79 66.10
C GLU A 9 54.48 -60.60 66.07
N GLN A 10 55.26 -60.75 67.17
CA GLN A 10 55.05 -61.26 68.54
C GLN A 10 56.01 -60.48 69.50
N GLU A 11 55.60 -60.07 70.71
CA GLU A 11 55.87 -60.69 72.04
C GLU A 11 57.25 -60.38 72.68
N GLU A 12 57.41 -60.76 73.96
CA GLU A 12 58.59 -60.67 74.84
C GLU A 12 59.14 -59.25 75.19
N GLU A 13 59.77 -59.02 76.35
CA GLU A 13 59.46 -59.37 77.74
C GLU A 13 60.32 -58.48 78.68
N GLU A 14 60.03 -58.53 79.98
CA GLU A 14 60.92 -58.18 81.11
C GLU A 14 61.58 -56.77 81.30
N GLU A 15 61.71 -56.50 82.59
CA GLU A 15 62.49 -55.54 83.37
C GLU A 15 63.67 -54.78 82.74
N LYS A 16 63.83 -53.50 83.14
CA LYS A 16 65.17 -52.91 83.40
C LYS A 16 65.21 -52.01 84.64
N ASP A 17 65.71 -52.60 85.71
CA ASP A 17 66.74 -52.06 86.60
C ASP A 17 66.75 -50.53 86.89
N GLU A 18 66.24 -50.14 88.07
CA GLU A 18 66.85 -49.05 88.81
C GLU A 18 68.23 -49.51 89.31
N LYS A 19 69.32 -48.84 88.90
CA LYS A 19 70.69 -49.14 89.35
C LYS A 19 71.26 -48.09 90.28
N ASP A 20 70.71 -48.02 91.49
CA ASP A 20 71.51 -47.61 92.65
C ASP A 20 72.53 -48.72 92.97
N GLN A 21 73.77 -48.33 93.30
CA GLN A 21 74.86 -49.29 93.53
C GLN A 21 74.91 -49.77 94.98
N GLU A 22 75.20 -51.06 95.14
CA GLU A 22 75.14 -51.79 96.41
C GLU A 22 76.20 -51.35 97.44
N ASP A 23 75.78 -51.39 98.71
CA ASP A 23 76.47 -51.83 99.96
C ASP A 23 78.02 -52.04 100.02
N PRO A 24 78.64 -51.95 101.22
CA PRO A 24 78.05 -51.79 102.56
C PRO A 24 78.73 -50.71 103.43
N ILE A 25 78.33 -50.58 104.71
CA ILE A 25 79.22 -50.86 105.86
C ILE A 25 78.42 -50.92 107.18
N TYR A 26 78.81 -51.87 108.03
CA TYR A 26 78.11 -52.24 109.27
C TYR A 26 78.69 -51.54 110.51
N ALA A 27 77.82 -51.18 111.46
CA ALA A 27 78.07 -50.92 112.89
C ALA A 27 79.18 -49.94 113.34
N ILE A 28 78.81 -48.94 114.16
CA ILE A 28 79.73 -48.20 115.05
C ILE A 28 79.21 -48.21 116.50
N ALA A 29 79.95 -48.88 117.36
CA ALA A 29 80.01 -48.75 118.82
C ALA A 29 81.31 -49.45 119.30
N PRO A 30 81.90 -49.14 120.48
CA PRO A 30 81.39 -48.28 121.55
C PRO A 30 82.36 -47.16 122.04
N THR A 31 81.80 -46.27 122.87
CA THR A 31 82.31 -45.71 124.14
C THR A 31 83.82 -45.73 124.45
N ILE A 32 84.37 -44.59 124.90
CA ILE A 32 84.99 -44.37 126.23
C ILE A 32 85.45 -42.90 126.35
N ASN A 33 85.15 -42.27 127.50
CA ASN A 33 85.77 -41.02 127.94
C ASN A 33 86.21 -41.22 129.40
N ILE A 34 87.48 -41.01 129.71
CA ILE A 34 88.06 -41.28 131.03
C ILE A 34 88.11 -39.99 131.84
N GLN A 35 87.64 -40.06 133.09
CA GLN A 35 87.84 -39.01 134.09
C GLN A 35 89.17 -39.22 134.80
N ASP A 36 89.89 -38.14 135.09
CA ASP A 36 90.72 -37.96 136.30
C ASP A 36 90.79 -36.44 136.55
N GLU A 37 90.56 -35.88 137.73
CA GLU A 37 91.19 -36.08 139.05
C GLU A 37 92.65 -35.59 139.15
N ARG A 38 92.85 -34.36 139.66
CA ARG A 38 93.17 -34.13 141.09
C ARG A 38 93.55 -32.69 141.43
N CYS A 39 93.27 -32.31 142.67
CA CYS A 39 93.99 -31.30 143.45
C CYS A 39 94.19 -31.90 144.86
N VAL A 40 95.38 -31.80 145.45
CA VAL A 40 95.74 -32.49 146.70
C VAL A 40 96.42 -31.53 147.66
N ASP A 41 96.00 -31.51 148.93
CA ASP A 41 96.49 -30.56 149.93
C ASP A 41 97.86 -30.94 150.52
N LEU A 42 98.81 -30.01 150.38
CA LEU A 42 100.19 -30.08 150.86
C LEU A 42 100.33 -30.18 152.39
N SER A 43 99.29 -29.86 153.16
CA SER A 43 99.32 -29.97 154.63
C SER A 43 99.61 -31.38 155.15
N THR A 44 99.30 -32.41 154.35
CA THR A 44 99.39 -33.83 154.71
C THR A 44 100.67 -34.54 154.26
N THR A 45 101.56 -33.87 153.53
CA THR A 45 102.69 -34.54 152.87
C THR A 45 103.75 -35.02 153.89
N PRO A 46 104.29 -36.26 153.80
CA PRO A 46 105.19 -36.82 154.82
C PRO A 46 106.41 -35.94 155.18
N ALA A 47 106.93 -35.16 154.22
CA ALA A 47 108.02 -34.22 154.48
C ALA A 47 107.66 -33.15 155.54
N PHE A 48 106.42 -32.63 155.53
CA PHE A 48 105.94 -31.66 156.53
C PHE A 48 105.74 -32.30 157.91
N ILE A 49 105.41 -33.60 157.95
CA ILE A 49 105.21 -34.37 159.18
C ILE A 49 106.56 -34.63 159.86
N CYS A 50 107.54 -35.19 159.14
CA CYS A 50 108.88 -35.44 159.68
C CYS A 50 109.60 -34.14 160.13
N LEU A 51 109.35 -33.02 159.44
CA LEU A 51 109.85 -31.71 159.88
C LEU A 51 109.25 -31.24 161.23
N HIS A 52 108.01 -31.64 161.55
CA HIS A 52 107.41 -31.40 162.87
C HIS A 52 107.98 -32.31 163.97
N GLU A 53 108.20 -33.59 163.67
CA GLU A 53 108.77 -34.55 164.64
C GLU A 53 110.22 -34.21 165.02
N LEU A 54 111.03 -33.76 164.05
CA LEU A 54 112.40 -33.32 164.32
C LEU A 54 112.46 -32.04 165.16
N HIS A 55 111.41 -31.21 165.11
CA HIS A 55 111.25 -30.04 165.98
C HIS A 55 110.81 -30.44 167.40
N SER A 56 109.83 -31.36 167.55
CA SER A 56 109.37 -31.81 168.87
C SER A 56 110.42 -32.61 169.64
N LEU A 57 111.34 -33.30 168.95
CA LEU A 57 112.51 -33.95 169.54
C LEU A 57 113.66 -32.99 169.88
N GLY A 58 113.47 -31.67 169.77
CA GLY A 58 114.42 -30.64 170.20
C GLY A 58 115.70 -30.52 169.34
N LYS A 59 115.79 -31.26 168.23
CA LYS A 59 116.98 -31.30 167.37
C LYS A 59 117.01 -30.21 166.28
N LEU A 60 115.93 -29.46 166.11
CA LEU A 60 115.79 -28.45 165.06
C LEU A 60 115.02 -27.21 165.56
N PRO A 61 115.63 -26.00 165.56
CA PRO A 61 114.92 -24.76 165.91
C PRO A 61 113.82 -24.39 164.90
N GLY A 62 112.70 -23.85 165.38
CA GLY A 62 111.50 -23.57 164.57
C GLY A 62 111.70 -22.66 163.35
N THR A 63 112.66 -21.71 163.41
CA THR A 63 113.03 -20.89 162.24
C THR A 63 113.54 -21.73 161.07
N ARG A 64 114.32 -22.78 161.36
CA ARG A 64 114.87 -23.69 160.33
C ARG A 64 113.80 -24.63 159.77
N MET A 65 112.79 -24.98 160.58
CA MET A 65 111.60 -25.70 160.10
C MET A 65 110.81 -24.85 159.10
N ALA A 66 110.64 -23.56 159.36
CA ALA A 66 109.93 -22.64 158.46
C ALA A 66 110.64 -22.48 157.10
N GLU A 67 111.97 -22.30 157.08
CA GLU A 67 112.76 -22.28 155.84
C GLU A 67 112.61 -23.56 155.01
N LEU A 68 112.63 -24.73 155.66
CA LEU A 68 112.53 -26.02 154.98
C LEU A 68 111.12 -26.26 154.41
N LYS A 69 110.07 -25.88 155.15
CA LYS A 69 108.69 -25.89 154.64
C LYS A 69 108.50 -24.98 153.43
N ALA A 70 108.99 -23.73 153.50
CA ALA A 70 108.90 -22.77 152.41
C ALA A 70 109.68 -23.19 151.14
N LYS A 71 110.81 -23.88 151.30
CA LYS A 71 111.54 -24.48 150.17
C LYS A 71 110.79 -25.65 149.55
N TYR A 72 110.09 -26.45 150.35
CA TYR A 72 109.33 -27.60 149.85
C TYR A 72 108.08 -27.17 149.05
N THR A 73 107.36 -26.14 149.49
CA THR A 73 106.22 -25.57 148.72
C THR A 73 106.68 -24.98 147.39
N LEU A 74 107.75 -24.17 147.40
CA LEU A 74 108.33 -23.61 146.17
C LEU A 74 108.77 -24.70 145.17
N LEU A 75 109.30 -25.82 145.67
CA LEU A 75 109.67 -26.96 144.83
C LEU A 75 108.45 -27.67 144.24
N HIS A 76 107.33 -27.74 144.95
CA HIS A 76 106.09 -28.33 144.45
C HIS A 76 105.49 -27.49 143.30
N ASP A 77 105.40 -26.18 143.49
CA ASP A 77 104.82 -25.24 142.50
C ASP A 77 105.63 -25.23 141.17
N THR A 78 106.96 -25.41 141.27
CA THR A 78 107.85 -25.54 140.10
C THR A 78 107.73 -26.89 139.38
N VAL A 79 107.26 -27.95 140.04
CA VAL A 79 106.96 -29.23 139.38
C VAL A 79 105.62 -29.17 138.63
N VAL A 80 104.59 -28.57 139.23
CA VAL A 80 103.25 -28.45 138.59
C VAL A 80 103.36 -27.67 137.27
N SER A 81 103.95 -26.48 137.30
CA SER A 81 104.13 -25.63 136.11
C SER A 81 104.90 -26.34 134.98
N LEU A 82 106.01 -27.03 135.27
CA LEU A 82 106.74 -27.81 134.28
C LEU A 82 105.95 -29.01 133.71
N THR A 83 105.01 -29.58 134.47
CA THR A 83 104.10 -30.62 133.92
C THR A 83 103.01 -30.04 133.00
N GLU A 84 102.57 -28.81 133.22
CA GLU A 84 101.60 -28.13 132.35
C GLU A 84 102.23 -27.71 131.01
N GLU A 85 103.44 -27.13 131.02
CA GLU A 85 104.18 -26.80 129.79
C GLU A 85 104.46 -28.04 128.92
N LYS A 86 104.87 -29.15 129.53
CA LYS A 86 105.04 -30.45 128.83
C LYS A 86 103.74 -30.89 128.14
N ASN A 87 102.59 -30.76 128.81
CA ASN A 87 101.30 -31.18 128.28
C ASN A 87 100.79 -30.27 127.15
N LEU A 88 101.20 -28.99 127.12
CA LEU A 88 100.94 -28.10 126.00
C LEU A 88 101.75 -28.51 124.76
N ILE A 89 103.07 -28.73 124.90
CA ILE A 89 103.96 -29.08 123.78
C ILE A 89 103.53 -30.40 123.10
N ILE A 90 103.10 -31.40 123.87
CA ILE A 90 102.58 -32.66 123.32
C ILE A 90 101.32 -32.43 122.46
N LYS A 91 100.38 -31.58 122.92
CA LYS A 91 99.15 -31.23 122.20
C LYS A 91 99.36 -30.36 120.95
N GLU A 92 100.56 -29.81 120.75
CA GLU A 92 100.94 -29.15 119.49
C GLU A 92 101.67 -30.10 118.54
N PHE A 93 102.48 -31.03 119.06
CA PHE A 93 103.18 -32.02 118.24
C PHE A 93 102.21 -33.00 117.55
N GLU A 94 101.10 -33.35 118.19
CA GLU A 94 100.04 -34.20 117.60
C GLU A 94 99.24 -33.52 116.46
N LYS A 95 99.39 -32.20 116.27
CA LYS A 95 98.68 -31.44 115.21
C LYS A 95 99.43 -31.37 113.88
N ILE A 96 100.62 -31.95 113.77
CA ILE A 96 101.44 -31.96 112.55
C ILE A 96 101.25 -33.31 111.82
N PRO A 97 100.59 -33.37 110.64
CA PRO A 97 100.28 -34.62 109.96
C PRO A 97 101.51 -35.37 109.44
N LYS A 98 101.46 -36.71 109.47
CA LYS A 98 102.54 -37.58 108.98
C LYS A 98 102.57 -37.61 107.44
N PRO A 99 103.75 -37.68 106.79
CA PRO A 99 103.89 -37.48 105.34
C PRO A 99 103.10 -38.48 104.47
N GLY A 100 102.91 -39.73 104.91
CA GLY A 100 102.12 -40.73 104.17
C GLY A 100 100.63 -40.38 104.03
N GLU A 101 100.06 -39.57 104.93
CA GLU A 101 98.70 -39.07 104.81
C GLU A 101 98.60 -37.88 103.86
N MET A 102 99.66 -37.07 103.77
CA MET A 102 99.76 -36.00 102.77
C MET A 102 99.89 -36.58 101.35
N GLU A 103 100.61 -37.69 101.16
CA GLU A 103 100.61 -38.40 99.88
C GLU A 103 99.25 -39.01 99.53
N LYS A 104 98.54 -39.65 100.48
CA LYS A 104 97.17 -40.14 100.23
C LYS A 104 96.21 -39.00 99.87
N LYS A 105 96.23 -37.90 100.62
CA LYS A 105 95.42 -36.70 100.32
C LYS A 105 95.80 -36.08 98.98
N MET A 106 97.09 -36.00 98.62
CA MET A 106 97.53 -35.55 97.30
C MET A 106 97.07 -36.48 96.17
N ARG A 107 97.04 -37.81 96.40
CA ARG A 107 96.59 -38.77 95.40
C ARG A 107 95.08 -38.68 95.18
N GLN A 108 94.30 -38.65 96.27
CA GLN A 108 92.85 -38.42 96.23
C GLN A 108 92.49 -37.04 95.64
N LEU A 109 93.26 -35.98 95.91
CA LEU A 109 93.08 -34.67 95.28
C LEU A 109 93.46 -34.67 93.79
N ARG A 110 94.42 -35.49 93.36
CA ARG A 110 94.72 -35.68 91.93
C ARG A 110 93.61 -36.47 91.25
N GLU A 111 93.21 -37.61 91.80
CA GLU A 111 92.15 -38.47 91.29
C GLU A 111 90.83 -37.67 91.14
N SER A 112 90.39 -36.97 92.20
CA SER A 112 89.21 -36.10 92.13
C SER A 112 89.37 -34.89 91.19
N THR A 113 90.56 -34.33 91.00
CA THR A 113 90.75 -33.29 89.96
C THR A 113 90.81 -33.87 88.54
N GLU A 114 91.22 -35.12 88.36
CA GLU A 114 91.15 -35.84 87.08
C GLU A 114 89.70 -36.25 86.75
N GLU A 115 88.91 -36.61 87.76
CA GLU A 115 87.47 -36.87 87.67
C GLU A 115 86.69 -35.59 87.36
N LEU A 116 86.90 -34.51 88.13
CA LEU A 116 86.35 -33.19 87.82
C LEU A 116 86.77 -32.68 86.43
N ARG A 117 87.96 -33.06 85.92
CA ARG A 117 88.36 -32.78 84.52
C ARG A 117 87.58 -33.60 83.51
N LYS A 118 87.32 -34.88 83.77
CA LYS A 118 86.47 -35.75 82.93
C LYS A 118 85.03 -35.24 82.93
N GLU A 119 84.46 -34.91 84.09
CA GLU A 119 83.16 -34.26 84.21
C GLU A 119 83.14 -32.92 83.47
N ILE A 120 84.13 -32.03 83.65
CA ILE A 120 84.19 -30.76 82.92
C ILE A 120 84.30 -30.98 81.41
N MET A 121 84.94 -32.05 80.92
CA MET A 121 84.90 -32.41 79.50
C MET A 121 83.55 -32.98 79.06
N GLN A 122 82.91 -33.86 79.85
CA GLN A 122 81.57 -34.38 79.57
C GLN A 122 80.53 -33.25 79.58
N ARG A 123 80.51 -32.40 80.61
CA ARG A 123 79.66 -31.19 80.69
C ARG A 123 79.95 -30.20 79.55
N LYS A 124 81.21 -30.06 79.08
CA LYS A 124 81.50 -29.25 77.88
C LYS A 124 81.00 -29.90 76.60
N LEU A 125 81.01 -31.23 76.50
CA LEU A 125 80.46 -31.98 75.37
C LEU A 125 78.92 -31.90 75.38
N GLU A 126 78.27 -32.10 76.53
CA GLU A 126 76.85 -31.84 76.75
C GLU A 126 76.48 -30.40 76.37
N ILE A 127 77.21 -29.39 76.87
CA ILE A 127 76.96 -27.98 76.52
C ILE A 127 77.18 -27.72 75.02
N LYS A 128 78.08 -28.43 74.34
CA LYS A 128 78.26 -28.33 72.89
C LYS A 128 77.08 -28.98 72.15
N ASN A 129 76.71 -30.21 72.52
CA ASN A 129 75.60 -30.96 71.93
C ASN A 129 74.29 -30.20 72.16
N LEU A 130 73.98 -29.79 73.40
CA LEU A 130 72.81 -28.97 73.75
C LEU A 130 72.81 -27.60 73.05
N ARG A 131 73.96 -27.02 72.68
CA ARG A 131 74.01 -25.81 71.83
C ARG A 131 73.77 -26.11 70.36
N GLU A 132 74.22 -27.25 69.86
CA GLU A 132 73.97 -27.71 68.49
C GLU A 132 72.51 -28.17 68.32
N ASP A 133 71.91 -28.77 69.36
CA ASP A 133 70.49 -29.08 69.47
C ASP A 133 69.64 -27.83 69.68
N LEU A 134 70.06 -26.87 70.52
CA LEU A 134 69.33 -25.60 70.65
C LEU A 134 69.41 -24.78 69.36
N ALA A 135 70.53 -24.81 68.63
CA ALA A 135 70.65 -24.20 67.31
C ALA A 135 69.85 -24.96 66.23
N SER A 136 69.82 -26.29 66.25
CA SER A 136 69.00 -27.09 65.33
C SER A 136 67.51 -26.89 65.60
N LYS A 137 67.11 -26.81 66.87
CA LYS A 137 65.75 -26.47 67.32
C LYS A 137 65.39 -25.03 67.00
N GLN A 138 66.25 -24.04 67.19
CA GLN A 138 66.00 -22.67 66.71
C GLN A 138 65.85 -22.61 65.19
N LYS A 139 66.59 -23.44 64.44
CA LYS A 139 66.50 -23.55 62.98
C LYS A 139 65.26 -24.33 62.50
N GLN A 140 64.73 -25.24 63.32
CA GLN A 140 63.41 -25.87 63.13
C GLN A 140 62.30 -24.87 63.45
N LEU A 141 62.35 -24.20 64.61
CA LEU A 141 61.36 -23.20 65.03
C LEU A 141 61.30 -22.00 64.06
N LEU A 142 62.42 -21.57 63.47
CA LEU A 142 62.44 -20.56 62.39
C LEU A 142 61.94 -21.06 61.03
N LYS A 143 61.89 -22.38 60.80
CA LYS A 143 61.18 -22.97 59.66
C LYS A 143 59.70 -23.07 59.97
N GLU A 144 59.33 -23.66 61.09
CA GLU A 144 57.96 -23.80 61.59
C GLU A 144 57.26 -22.43 61.70
N GLN A 145 57.97 -21.36 62.09
CA GLN A 145 57.46 -19.99 62.05
C GLN A 145 57.20 -19.49 60.64
N LYS A 146 58.08 -19.78 59.67
CA LYS A 146 57.86 -19.39 58.27
C LYS A 146 56.79 -20.21 57.60
N GLU A 147 56.76 -21.51 57.84
CA GLU A 147 55.72 -22.42 57.39
C GLU A 147 54.37 -22.02 58.02
N LEU A 148 54.35 -21.51 59.27
CA LEU A 148 53.17 -20.92 59.89
C LEU A 148 52.79 -19.54 59.33
N GLU A 149 53.75 -18.67 59.01
CA GLU A 149 53.50 -17.39 58.32
C GLU A 149 52.96 -17.62 56.91
N GLU A 150 53.56 -18.51 56.13
CA GLU A 150 53.11 -18.95 54.81
C GLU A 150 51.73 -19.61 54.90
N LEU A 151 51.46 -20.48 55.90
CA LEU A 151 50.14 -21.05 56.13
C LEU A 151 49.11 -20.02 56.61
N LEU A 152 49.52 -18.94 57.29
CA LEU A 152 48.63 -17.84 57.69
C LEU A 152 48.32 -16.91 56.52
N GLU A 153 49.29 -16.60 55.65
CA GLU A 153 49.05 -15.92 54.39
C GLU A 153 48.13 -16.77 53.49
N CYS A 154 48.40 -18.07 53.34
CA CYS A 154 47.51 -19.00 52.66
C CYS A 154 46.13 -19.09 53.33
N GLN A 155 46.02 -18.97 54.66
CA GLN A 155 44.71 -18.95 55.32
C GLN A 155 43.97 -17.63 55.06
N VAL A 156 44.67 -16.50 54.91
CA VAL A 156 44.08 -15.23 54.50
C VAL A 156 43.62 -15.30 53.04
N THR A 157 44.46 -15.77 52.11
CA THR A 157 44.04 -15.93 50.71
C THR A 157 42.90 -16.94 50.57
N LEU A 158 42.94 -18.07 51.28
CA LEU A 158 41.83 -19.03 51.28
C LEU A 158 40.56 -18.47 51.95
N LYS A 159 40.65 -17.56 52.92
CA LYS A 159 39.48 -16.86 53.48
C LYS A 159 38.90 -15.86 52.48
N ASP A 160 39.73 -15.08 51.81
CA ASP A 160 39.29 -14.13 50.78
C ASP A 160 38.75 -14.87 49.54
N GLU A 161 39.36 -15.98 49.14
CA GLU A 161 38.87 -16.90 48.11
C GLU A 161 37.56 -17.58 48.53
N VAL A 162 37.39 -18.01 49.79
CA VAL A 162 36.10 -18.54 50.29
C VAL A 162 35.03 -17.46 50.32
N VAL A 163 35.35 -16.21 50.70
CA VAL A 163 34.42 -15.08 50.63
C VAL A 163 34.05 -14.77 49.16
N HIS A 164 35.02 -14.84 48.25
CA HIS A 164 34.79 -14.70 46.81
C HIS A 164 33.91 -15.84 46.26
N HIS A 165 34.22 -17.09 46.60
CA HIS A 165 33.48 -18.29 46.21
C HIS A 165 32.13 -18.47 46.94
N GLN A 166 31.85 -17.72 48.00
CA GLN A 166 30.50 -17.56 48.57
C GLN A 166 29.72 -16.43 47.89
N ALA A 167 30.40 -15.35 47.47
CA ALA A 167 29.78 -14.29 46.67
C ALA A 167 29.43 -14.76 45.24
N VAL A 168 30.24 -15.64 44.64
CA VAL A 168 30.04 -16.17 43.28
C VAL A 168 28.69 -16.87 43.11
N PRO A 169 28.23 -17.82 43.95
CA PRO A 169 26.88 -18.39 43.89
C PRO A 169 25.75 -17.35 44.03
N VAL A 170 25.97 -16.26 44.77
CA VAL A 170 24.97 -15.18 44.90
C VAL A 170 24.95 -14.27 43.66
N GLN A 171 26.11 -14.06 43.02
CA GLN A 171 26.23 -13.32 41.76
C GLN A 171 25.68 -14.15 40.60
N ILE A 172 26.14 -15.40 40.45
CA ILE A 172 25.60 -16.39 39.50
C ILE A 172 24.10 -16.59 39.74
N GLY A 173 23.62 -16.69 40.99
CA GLY A 173 22.19 -16.76 41.28
C GLY A 173 21.41 -15.54 40.78
N LYS A 174 21.95 -14.32 40.98
CA LYS A 174 21.36 -13.08 40.45
C LYS A 174 21.46 -12.94 38.93
N GLU A 175 22.46 -13.55 38.30
CA GLU A 175 22.61 -13.56 36.83
C GLU A 175 21.79 -14.68 36.16
N ILE A 176 21.63 -15.82 36.82
CA ILE A 176 20.63 -16.85 36.48
C ILE A 176 19.23 -16.26 36.64
N GLU A 177 18.93 -15.51 37.70
CA GLU A 177 17.66 -14.79 37.80
C GLU A 177 17.49 -13.74 36.69
N LYS A 178 18.50 -12.92 36.39
CA LYS A 178 18.40 -11.95 35.28
C LYS A 178 18.24 -12.63 33.92
N THR A 179 18.93 -13.74 33.67
CA THR A 179 18.84 -14.48 32.40
C THR A 179 17.60 -15.34 32.29
N THR A 180 17.07 -15.90 33.39
CA THR A 180 15.77 -16.60 33.39
C THR A 180 14.60 -15.63 33.33
N ARG A 181 14.65 -14.46 33.99
CA ARG A 181 13.67 -13.38 33.78
C ARG A 181 13.67 -12.92 32.32
N LYS A 182 14.85 -12.60 31.75
CA LYS A 182 15.00 -12.30 30.31
C LYS A 182 14.51 -13.45 29.42
N LYS A 183 14.81 -14.71 29.75
CA LYS A 183 14.33 -15.88 29.00
C LYS A 183 12.81 -15.91 29.04
N VAL A 184 12.17 -15.82 30.20
CA VAL A 184 10.71 -15.84 30.36
C VAL A 184 10.05 -14.64 29.66
N GLU A 185 10.67 -13.45 29.68
CA GLU A 185 10.21 -12.29 28.90
C GLU A 185 10.32 -12.53 27.38
N MET A 186 11.40 -13.16 26.91
CA MET A 186 11.59 -13.51 25.50
C MET A 186 10.70 -14.69 25.07
N GLU A 187 10.44 -15.65 25.95
CA GLU A 187 9.52 -16.78 25.73
C GLU A 187 8.07 -16.26 25.67
N LYS A 188 7.69 -15.30 26.53
CA LYS A 188 6.41 -14.58 26.44
C LYS A 188 6.31 -13.77 25.14
N LYS A 189 7.35 -13.01 24.76
CA LYS A 189 7.37 -12.27 23.48
C LYS A 189 7.29 -13.22 22.28
N LYS A 190 7.97 -14.36 22.33
CA LYS A 190 7.86 -15.43 21.33
C LYS A 190 6.44 -15.97 21.24
N ILE A 191 5.78 -16.30 22.36
CA ILE A 191 4.39 -16.78 22.37
C ILE A 191 3.42 -15.72 21.82
N VAL A 192 3.64 -14.43 22.13
CA VAL A 192 2.87 -13.32 21.55
C VAL A 192 3.11 -13.22 20.04
N LEU A 193 4.36 -13.26 19.57
CA LEU A 193 4.70 -13.26 18.14
C LEU A 193 4.19 -14.51 17.40
N GLU A 194 4.17 -15.68 18.05
CA GLU A 194 3.57 -16.92 17.51
C GLU A 194 2.04 -16.80 17.41
N TYR A 195 1.40 -16.08 18.32
CA TYR A 195 -0.03 -15.75 18.25
C TYR A 195 -0.31 -14.71 17.15
N GLU A 196 0.44 -13.61 17.10
CA GLU A 196 0.34 -12.58 16.05
C GLU A 196 0.59 -13.16 14.65
N LEU A 197 1.60 -14.04 14.49
CA LEU A 197 1.85 -14.77 13.23
C LEU A 197 0.69 -15.72 12.88
N LYS A 198 0.07 -16.35 13.88
CA LYS A 198 -1.10 -17.21 13.65
C LYS A 198 -2.33 -16.39 13.24
N GLU A 199 -2.59 -15.26 13.88
CA GLU A 199 -3.63 -14.32 13.47
C GLU A 199 -3.38 -13.74 12.08
N LEU A 200 -2.13 -13.36 11.75
CA LEU A 200 -1.76 -12.94 10.41
C LEU A 200 -2.02 -14.05 9.39
N ASN A 201 -1.58 -15.28 9.66
CA ASN A 201 -1.78 -16.45 8.78
C ASN A 201 -3.26 -16.79 8.59
N ASP A 202 -4.07 -16.74 9.66
CA ASP A 202 -5.50 -16.97 9.57
C ASP A 202 -6.26 -15.77 8.98
N SER A 203 -5.69 -14.56 8.98
CA SER A 203 -6.17 -13.42 8.19
C SER A 203 -5.79 -13.55 6.70
N LEU A 204 -4.59 -14.05 6.40
CA LEU A 204 -4.10 -14.30 5.04
C LEU A 204 -5.02 -15.30 4.35
N LYS A 205 -5.32 -16.44 5.00
CA LYS A 205 -6.27 -17.45 4.48
C LYS A 205 -7.67 -16.87 4.23
N LYS A 206 -8.16 -15.95 5.08
CA LYS A 206 -9.47 -15.28 4.88
C LYS A 206 -9.44 -14.29 3.71
N VAL A 207 -8.29 -13.69 3.41
CA VAL A 207 -8.10 -12.88 2.21
C VAL A 207 -7.98 -13.78 0.97
N GLU A 208 -7.26 -14.90 1.07
CA GLU A 208 -7.02 -15.86 0.00
C GLU A 208 -8.31 -16.57 -0.45
N THR A 209 -9.15 -17.06 0.48
CA THR A 209 -10.48 -17.59 0.15
C THR A 209 -11.41 -16.53 -0.44
N LYS A 210 -11.29 -15.27 0.01
CA LYS A 210 -12.06 -14.16 -0.56
C LYS A 210 -11.58 -13.76 -1.96
N ILE A 211 -10.28 -13.86 -2.25
CA ILE A 211 -9.72 -13.69 -3.60
C ILE A 211 -10.26 -14.77 -4.53
N ASN A 212 -10.30 -16.03 -4.08
CA ASN A 212 -10.84 -17.14 -4.88
C ASN A 212 -12.35 -16.96 -5.16
N SER A 213 -13.14 -16.58 -4.15
CA SER A 213 -14.56 -16.24 -4.34
C SER A 213 -14.77 -15.08 -5.33
N ILE A 214 -13.95 -14.03 -5.29
CA ILE A 214 -14.00 -12.91 -6.25
C ILE A 214 -13.54 -13.33 -7.65
N MET A 215 -12.63 -14.32 -7.77
CA MET A 215 -12.22 -14.90 -9.05
C MET A 215 -13.35 -15.71 -9.69
N GLU A 216 -14.06 -16.51 -8.90
CA GLU A 216 -15.25 -17.27 -9.34
C GLU A 216 -16.38 -16.32 -9.78
N GLU A 217 -16.72 -15.31 -8.96
CA GLU A 217 -17.68 -14.25 -9.30
C GLU A 217 -17.30 -13.54 -10.61
N LYS A 218 -16.01 -13.21 -10.80
CA LYS A 218 -15.49 -12.59 -12.01
C LYS A 218 -15.66 -13.49 -13.24
N GLU A 219 -15.38 -14.79 -13.13
CA GLU A 219 -15.58 -15.73 -14.24
C GLU A 219 -17.05 -15.86 -14.63
N ASP A 220 -17.96 -15.91 -13.66
CA ASP A 220 -19.40 -15.99 -13.94
C ASP A 220 -19.96 -14.69 -14.52
N VAL A 221 -19.46 -13.53 -14.09
CA VAL A 221 -19.76 -12.24 -14.73
C VAL A 221 -19.21 -12.18 -16.16
N ILE A 222 -18.03 -12.75 -16.45
CA ILE A 222 -17.52 -12.86 -17.83
C ILE A 222 -18.44 -13.72 -18.69
N LYS A 223 -18.83 -14.92 -18.21
CA LYS A 223 -19.78 -15.82 -18.90
C LYS A 223 -21.13 -15.12 -19.16
N GLU A 224 -21.63 -14.35 -18.20
CA GLU A 224 -22.89 -13.59 -18.35
C GLU A 224 -22.77 -12.44 -19.37
N VAL A 225 -21.63 -11.73 -19.39
CA VAL A 225 -21.33 -10.67 -20.37
C VAL A 225 -21.16 -11.25 -21.77
N GLU A 226 -20.52 -12.40 -21.94
CA GLU A 226 -20.40 -13.10 -23.22
C GLU A 226 -21.76 -13.59 -23.72
N GLY A 227 -22.58 -14.18 -22.85
CA GLY A 227 -23.96 -14.55 -23.17
C GLY A 227 -24.82 -13.35 -23.58
N LYS A 228 -24.70 -12.21 -22.88
CA LYS A 228 -25.38 -10.96 -23.24
C LYS A 228 -24.88 -10.38 -24.57
N ARG A 229 -23.58 -10.48 -24.88
CA ARG A 229 -23.00 -10.07 -26.18
C ARG A 229 -23.55 -10.91 -27.33
N ALA A 230 -23.55 -12.23 -27.19
CA ALA A 230 -24.11 -13.14 -28.21
C ALA A 230 -25.61 -12.87 -28.45
N LEU A 231 -26.38 -12.62 -27.38
CA LEU A 231 -27.79 -12.30 -27.49
C LEU A 231 -28.04 -10.92 -28.12
N LEU A 232 -27.19 -9.92 -27.84
CA LEU A 232 -27.23 -8.61 -28.48
C LEU A 232 -26.91 -8.71 -29.97
N GLU A 233 -25.88 -9.46 -30.36
CA GLU A 233 -25.52 -9.69 -31.77
C GLU A 233 -26.64 -10.41 -32.55
N ILE A 234 -27.37 -11.34 -31.90
CA ILE A 234 -28.60 -11.92 -32.47
C ILE A 234 -29.68 -10.85 -32.67
N LYS A 235 -29.88 -9.94 -31.71
CA LYS A 235 -30.87 -8.85 -31.85
C LYS A 235 -30.48 -7.79 -32.87
N GLU A 236 -29.20 -7.53 -33.09
CA GLU A 236 -28.73 -6.70 -34.21
C GLU A 236 -28.97 -7.38 -35.55
N ARG A 237 -28.77 -8.70 -35.66
CA ARG A 237 -29.15 -9.47 -36.88
C ARG A 237 -30.66 -9.42 -37.14
N GLU A 238 -31.49 -9.63 -36.12
CA GLU A 238 -32.96 -9.49 -36.22
C GLU A 238 -33.37 -8.07 -36.64
N TYR A 239 -32.79 -7.03 -36.02
CA TYR A 239 -33.05 -5.63 -36.36
C TYR A 239 -32.69 -5.32 -37.81
N ASN A 240 -31.50 -5.75 -38.27
CA ASN A 240 -31.05 -5.55 -39.65
C ASN A 240 -31.91 -6.31 -40.67
N GLN A 241 -32.53 -7.43 -40.30
CA GLN A 241 -33.55 -8.11 -41.14
C GLN A 241 -34.86 -7.32 -41.17
N LEU A 242 -35.32 -6.80 -40.04
CA LEU A 242 -36.53 -5.97 -39.95
C LEU A 242 -36.39 -4.64 -40.72
N VAL A 243 -35.22 -4.00 -40.68
CA VAL A 243 -34.93 -2.79 -41.48
C VAL A 243 -35.02 -3.11 -42.97
N LYS A 244 -34.39 -4.19 -43.45
CA LYS A 244 -34.49 -4.60 -44.87
C LYS A 244 -35.91 -4.95 -45.30
N LEU A 245 -36.70 -5.57 -44.42
CA LEU A 245 -38.12 -5.81 -44.67
C LEU A 245 -38.92 -4.51 -44.75
N LEU A 246 -38.62 -3.51 -43.92
CA LEU A 246 -39.25 -2.19 -43.94
C LEU A 246 -38.86 -1.38 -45.18
N GLU A 247 -37.62 -1.48 -45.64
CA GLU A 247 -37.19 -0.90 -46.93
C GLU A 247 -37.93 -1.54 -48.11
N LEU A 248 -38.05 -2.87 -48.12
CA LEU A 248 -38.80 -3.60 -49.15
C LEU A 248 -40.30 -3.25 -49.16
N THR A 249 -40.95 -3.13 -48.00
CA THR A 249 -42.36 -2.70 -47.95
C THR A 249 -42.53 -1.24 -48.36
N ARG A 250 -41.59 -0.36 -48.02
CA ARG A 250 -41.62 1.04 -48.44
C ARG A 250 -41.43 1.21 -49.95
N VAL A 251 -40.62 0.35 -50.59
CA VAL A 251 -40.53 0.27 -52.05
C VAL A 251 -41.83 -0.26 -52.67
N SER A 252 -42.46 -1.29 -52.09
CA SER A 252 -43.73 -1.81 -52.63
C SER A 252 -44.92 -0.86 -52.42
N GLU A 253 -44.91 -0.04 -51.37
CA GLU A 253 -45.86 1.06 -51.19
C GLU A 253 -45.66 2.13 -52.27
N ALA A 254 -44.41 2.50 -52.58
CA ALA A 254 -44.10 3.46 -53.62
C ALA A 254 -44.51 2.97 -55.03
N THR A 255 -44.34 1.69 -55.35
CA THR A 255 -44.85 1.12 -56.61
C THR A 255 -46.39 1.12 -56.64
N SER A 256 -47.04 0.71 -55.54
CA SER A 256 -48.51 0.70 -55.43
C SER A 256 -49.12 2.11 -55.55
N LEU A 257 -48.46 3.14 -55.01
CA LEU A 257 -48.86 4.54 -55.17
C LEU A 257 -48.68 5.04 -56.62
N THR A 258 -47.64 4.57 -57.31
CA THR A 258 -47.38 4.88 -58.72
C THR A 258 -48.43 4.22 -59.63
N GLU A 259 -48.75 2.95 -59.39
CA GLU A 259 -49.82 2.21 -60.06
C GLU A 259 -51.19 2.88 -59.84
N ARG A 260 -51.50 3.32 -58.61
CA ARG A 260 -52.72 4.09 -58.33
C ARG A 260 -52.76 5.39 -59.13
N GLY A 261 -51.64 6.12 -59.23
CA GLY A 261 -51.55 7.34 -60.04
C GLY A 261 -51.82 7.09 -61.52
N ILE A 262 -51.35 5.96 -62.08
CA ILE A 262 -51.64 5.55 -63.45
C ILE A 262 -53.13 5.19 -63.61
N LEU A 263 -53.72 4.46 -62.65
CA LEU A 263 -55.14 4.12 -62.65
C LEU A 263 -56.06 5.35 -62.52
N ASP A 264 -55.70 6.32 -61.68
CA ASP A 264 -56.41 7.61 -61.55
C ASP A 264 -56.34 8.43 -62.84
N LEU A 265 -55.19 8.42 -63.55
CA LEU A 265 -55.04 9.07 -64.85
C LEU A 265 -55.91 8.39 -65.92
N ASN A 266 -55.88 7.05 -65.97
CA ASN A 266 -56.71 6.27 -66.89
C ASN A 266 -58.21 6.46 -66.60
N LEU A 267 -58.62 6.53 -65.33
CA LEU A 267 -60.00 6.83 -64.94
C LEU A 267 -60.42 8.23 -65.39
N ARG A 268 -59.55 9.25 -65.25
CA ARG A 268 -59.81 10.60 -65.79
C ARG A 268 -59.98 10.59 -67.30
N ASN A 269 -59.13 9.86 -68.03
CA ASN A 269 -59.26 9.73 -69.49
C ASN A 269 -60.59 9.08 -69.87
N CYS A 270 -60.96 7.96 -69.26
CA CYS A 270 -62.26 7.31 -69.48
C CYS A 270 -63.47 8.19 -69.12
N LEU A 271 -63.35 9.10 -68.14
CA LEU A 271 -64.39 10.08 -67.80
C LEU A 271 -64.47 11.20 -68.84
N ILE A 272 -63.35 11.67 -69.38
CA ILE A 272 -63.28 12.63 -70.49
C ILE A 272 -63.90 12.00 -71.75
N ASP A 273 -63.54 10.76 -72.10
CA ASP A 273 -64.09 10.03 -73.24
C ASP A 273 -65.60 9.82 -73.09
N LYS A 274 -66.07 9.43 -71.91
CA LYS A 274 -67.51 9.35 -71.60
C LYS A 274 -68.23 10.68 -71.81
N GLN A 275 -67.61 11.80 -71.43
CA GLN A 275 -68.17 13.14 -71.67
C GLN A 275 -68.19 13.47 -73.17
N ASN A 276 -67.10 13.21 -73.90
CA ASN A 276 -67.00 13.39 -75.35
C ASN A 276 -68.11 12.61 -76.08
N TYR A 277 -68.29 11.32 -75.77
CA TYR A 277 -69.36 10.49 -76.33
C TYR A 277 -70.76 11.00 -75.95
N HIS A 278 -70.95 11.55 -74.74
CA HIS A 278 -72.22 12.15 -74.34
C HIS A 278 -72.53 13.44 -75.13
N ASP A 279 -71.53 14.27 -75.40
CA ASP A 279 -71.65 15.49 -76.19
C ASP A 279 -71.78 15.21 -77.70
N GLU A 280 -71.24 14.09 -78.19
CA GLU A 280 -71.51 13.56 -79.53
C GLU A 280 -72.92 13.02 -79.66
N LEU A 281 -73.38 12.18 -78.73
CA LEU A 281 -74.76 11.69 -78.67
C LEU A 281 -75.75 12.87 -78.63
N SER A 282 -75.45 13.88 -77.80
CA SER A 282 -76.25 15.10 -77.67
C SER A 282 -76.18 16.01 -78.90
N ARG A 283 -75.12 15.94 -79.72
CA ARG A 283 -75.09 16.57 -81.06
C ARG A 283 -75.95 15.79 -82.05
N LYS A 284 -75.78 14.47 -82.14
CA LYS A 284 -76.53 13.57 -83.05
C LYS A 284 -78.03 13.58 -82.77
N GLN A 285 -78.46 13.64 -81.51
CA GLN A 285 -79.87 13.81 -81.14
C GLN A 285 -80.42 15.16 -81.63
N ARG A 286 -79.68 16.27 -81.48
CA ARG A 286 -80.07 17.60 -82.00
C ARG A 286 -80.02 17.71 -83.54
N GLU A 287 -79.27 16.85 -84.22
CA GLU A 287 -79.31 16.69 -85.69
C GLU A 287 -80.58 15.94 -86.09
N LYS A 288 -80.81 14.74 -85.54
CA LYS A 288 -82.03 13.95 -85.73
C LYS A 288 -83.32 14.76 -85.48
N GLU A 289 -83.34 15.62 -84.46
CA GLU A 289 -84.48 16.50 -84.17
C GLU A 289 -84.64 17.68 -85.14
N ARG A 290 -83.57 18.11 -85.82
CA ARG A 290 -83.68 19.04 -86.96
C ARG A 290 -84.22 18.30 -88.19
N ASP A 291 -83.68 17.13 -88.48
CA ASP A 291 -84.06 16.33 -89.65
C ASP A 291 -85.51 15.85 -89.56
N PHE A 292 -85.98 15.42 -88.38
CA PHE A 292 -87.39 15.06 -88.15
C PHE A 292 -88.34 16.26 -88.27
N ARG A 293 -87.90 17.48 -87.95
CA ARG A 293 -88.67 18.71 -88.21
C ARG A 293 -88.68 19.08 -89.69
N ASN A 294 -87.59 18.81 -90.42
CA ASN A 294 -87.53 19.01 -91.87
C ASN A 294 -88.39 17.98 -92.62
N LEU A 295 -88.35 16.71 -92.20
CA LEU A 295 -89.25 15.64 -92.68
C LEU A 295 -90.72 16.07 -92.54
N LYS A 296 -91.15 16.47 -91.35
CA LYS A 296 -92.53 16.94 -91.11
C LYS A 296 -92.93 18.15 -91.95
N LYS A 297 -92.00 19.06 -92.26
CA LYS A 297 -92.26 20.16 -93.21
C LYS A 297 -92.49 19.64 -94.62
N MET A 298 -91.70 18.66 -95.08
CA MET A 298 -91.85 18.04 -96.40
C MET A 298 -93.10 17.16 -96.49
N GLU A 299 -93.45 16.40 -95.44
CA GLU A 299 -94.71 15.66 -95.34
C GLU A 299 -95.92 16.60 -95.45
N LEU A 300 -95.89 17.75 -94.78
CA LEU A 300 -96.94 18.76 -94.86
C LEU A 300 -97.01 19.40 -96.24
N LEU A 301 -95.86 19.74 -96.85
CA LEU A 301 -95.78 20.31 -98.20
C LEU A 301 -96.29 19.32 -99.26
N LEU A 302 -95.91 18.05 -99.16
CA LEU A 302 -96.40 16.96 -99.98
C LEU A 302 -97.92 16.80 -99.84
N LYS A 303 -98.44 16.85 -98.61
CA LYS A 303 -99.89 16.81 -98.38
C LYS A 303 -100.60 17.99 -99.05
N VAL A 304 -100.11 19.22 -98.89
CA VAL A 304 -100.68 20.39 -99.57
C VAL A 304 -100.67 20.23 -101.09
N SER A 305 -99.61 19.64 -101.67
CA SER A 305 -99.58 19.34 -103.11
C SER A 305 -100.58 18.25 -103.54
N TRP A 306 -100.87 17.27 -102.67
CA TRP A 306 -101.90 16.25 -102.89
C TRP A 306 -103.33 16.81 -102.76
N ASP A 307 -103.56 17.68 -101.78
CA ASP A 307 -104.83 18.37 -101.59
C ASP A 307 -105.09 19.34 -102.77
N ALA A 308 -104.04 19.97 -103.33
CA ALA A 308 -104.14 20.76 -104.56
C ALA A 308 -104.38 19.89 -105.82
N LEU A 309 -103.69 18.75 -105.96
CA LEU A 309 -103.90 17.81 -107.07
C LEU A 309 -105.34 17.31 -107.10
N THR A 310 -105.88 16.88 -105.96
CA THR A 310 -107.27 16.41 -105.87
C THR A 310 -108.29 17.51 -106.15
N GLN A 311 -108.03 18.78 -105.79
CA GLN A 311 -108.85 19.91 -106.25
C GLN A 311 -108.82 20.08 -107.78
N THR A 312 -107.66 19.99 -108.43
CA THR A 312 -107.59 20.07 -109.90
C THR A 312 -108.29 18.91 -110.60
N GLN A 313 -108.25 17.70 -110.03
CA GLN A 313 -108.99 16.53 -110.52
C GLN A 313 -110.51 16.71 -110.39
N ALA A 314 -110.99 17.26 -109.27
CA ALA A 314 -112.40 17.56 -109.06
C ALA A 314 -112.92 18.65 -110.02
N LEU A 315 -112.11 19.68 -110.30
CA LEU A 315 -112.44 20.69 -111.33
C LEU A 315 -112.51 20.07 -112.73
N HIS A 316 -111.60 19.15 -113.07
CA HIS A 316 -111.63 18.46 -114.36
C HIS A 316 -112.87 17.57 -114.51
N GLN A 317 -113.26 16.82 -113.47
CA GLN A 317 -114.50 16.03 -113.47
C GLN A 317 -115.76 16.90 -113.61
N ARG A 318 -115.78 18.09 -112.97
CA ARG A 318 -116.89 19.04 -113.12
C ARG A 318 -117.00 19.56 -114.55
N LEU A 319 -115.89 19.93 -115.18
CA LEU A 319 -115.87 20.42 -116.57
C LEU A 319 -116.33 19.35 -117.58
N LEU A 320 -116.06 18.07 -117.32
CA LEU A 320 -116.61 16.97 -118.13
C LEU A 320 -118.14 16.90 -118.04
N LEU A 321 -118.72 17.01 -116.83
CA LEU A 321 -120.17 17.00 -116.63
C LEU A 321 -120.87 18.24 -117.20
N GLU A 322 -120.19 19.40 -117.22
CA GLU A 322 -120.70 20.63 -117.84
C GLU A 322 -120.70 20.55 -119.39
N ILE A 323 -119.94 19.63 -120.00
CA ILE A 323 -119.95 19.35 -121.45
C ILE A 323 -121.11 18.42 -121.85
N GLU A 324 -121.53 17.49 -120.98
CA GLU A 324 -122.64 16.55 -121.26
C GLU A 324 -124.05 17.17 -121.15
N ALA A 325 -124.15 18.44 -120.74
CA ALA A 325 -125.39 19.05 -120.25
C ALA A 325 -126.10 20.06 -121.21
N ILE A 326 -125.73 20.12 -122.50
CA ILE A 326 -126.31 21.08 -123.47
C ILE A 326 -126.87 20.36 -124.73
N PRO A 327 -128.20 20.32 -124.94
CA PRO A 327 -128.84 19.76 -126.12
C PRO A 327 -128.97 20.76 -127.28
N LYS A 328 -129.55 20.32 -128.41
CA LYS A 328 -130.01 21.17 -129.52
C LYS A 328 -131.40 20.73 -129.99
N ASP A 329 -132.25 21.71 -130.28
CA ASP A 329 -133.58 21.60 -130.88
C ASP A 329 -133.47 21.39 -132.43
N ASP A 330 -134.52 21.35 -133.28
CA ASP A 330 -135.89 21.84 -133.14
C ASP A 330 -136.91 21.13 -134.09
N SER A 331 -138.14 21.63 -134.02
CA SER A 331 -139.47 21.15 -134.38
C SER A 331 -139.95 21.27 -135.84
N THR A 332 -141.13 20.67 -136.11
CA THR A 332 -142.17 21.20 -137.03
C THR A 332 -143.58 20.84 -136.52
N LEU A 333 -144.61 21.52 -137.05
CA LEU A 333 -146.00 21.53 -136.55
C LEU A 333 -147.04 21.12 -137.60
N SER A 334 -148.18 20.59 -137.12
CA SER A 334 -149.54 20.76 -137.69
C SER A 334 -149.81 20.39 -139.17
N GLU A 335 -150.50 19.26 -139.42
CA GLU A 335 -151.79 19.28 -140.16
C GLU A 335 -152.60 17.95 -140.16
N ARG A 336 -153.76 17.93 -139.46
CA ARG A 336 -154.95 17.13 -139.84
C ARG A 336 -156.26 17.54 -139.11
N ARG A 337 -156.20 18.43 -138.11
CA ARG A 337 -157.35 18.82 -137.26
C ARG A 337 -158.36 19.79 -137.95
N ARG A 338 -158.72 19.55 -139.21
CA ARG A 338 -159.64 20.41 -140.01
C ARG A 338 -160.73 19.70 -140.84
N GLU A 339 -160.75 18.37 -140.86
CA GLU A 339 -161.74 17.55 -141.60
C GLU A 339 -162.28 16.44 -140.67
N LEU A 340 -163.58 16.16 -140.53
CA LEU A 340 -164.79 16.77 -141.10
C LEU A 340 -165.94 16.73 -140.07
N HIS A 341 -166.11 17.78 -139.25
CA HIS A 341 -167.27 17.90 -138.35
C HIS A 341 -168.53 18.44 -139.08
N LYS A 342 -168.71 18.08 -140.36
CA LYS A 342 -169.45 18.92 -141.34
C LYS A 342 -170.57 18.23 -142.12
N GLU A 343 -170.81 16.93 -141.94
CA GLU A 343 -171.75 16.15 -142.78
C GLU A 343 -172.90 15.50 -141.99
N VAL A 344 -173.50 16.24 -141.05
CA VAL A 344 -174.78 15.85 -140.41
C VAL A 344 -175.89 16.90 -140.62
N GLU A 345 -175.56 18.18 -140.83
CA GLU A 345 -176.52 19.27 -141.08
C GLU A 345 -177.31 19.15 -142.41
N VAL A 346 -177.05 18.12 -143.23
CA VAL A 346 -177.75 17.89 -144.52
C VAL A 346 -178.67 16.67 -144.49
N ALA A 347 -178.42 15.69 -143.62
CA ALA A 347 -179.18 14.44 -143.52
C ALA A 347 -180.57 14.59 -142.82
N LYS A 348 -181.03 15.83 -142.61
CA LYS A 348 -182.28 16.15 -141.91
C LYS A 348 -183.45 16.51 -142.84
N ARG A 349 -183.35 16.19 -144.14
CA ARG A 349 -184.43 16.43 -145.14
C ARG A 349 -185.48 15.31 -145.24
N ASN A 350 -185.19 14.10 -144.78
CA ASN A 350 -186.05 12.94 -145.04
C ASN A 350 -187.10 12.74 -143.93
N LEU A 351 -188.11 13.61 -143.93
CA LEU A 351 -189.34 13.48 -143.14
C LEU A 351 -190.57 13.50 -144.07
N ALA A 352 -191.07 12.33 -144.48
CA ALA A 352 -192.39 12.18 -145.12
C ALA A 352 -192.90 10.72 -145.08
N GLN A 353 -194.22 10.54 -144.82
CA GLN A 353 -195.05 9.30 -145.00
C GLN A 353 -194.75 8.10 -144.05
N GLN A 354 -195.69 7.26 -143.56
CA GLN A 354 -197.16 7.22 -143.27
C GLN A 354 -197.40 6.04 -142.26
N LYS A 355 -198.38 5.87 -141.35
CA LYS A 355 -199.83 6.17 -141.13
C LYS A 355 -200.83 5.20 -141.82
N ILE A 356 -201.96 4.71 -141.22
CA ILE A 356 -202.56 4.77 -139.83
C ILE A 356 -203.88 3.91 -139.74
N LEU A 357 -204.45 3.66 -138.53
CA LEU A 357 -205.89 3.29 -138.18
C LEU A 357 -206.40 1.84 -138.48
N SER A 358 -207.61 1.35 -138.06
CA SER A 358 -208.48 1.52 -136.84
C SER A 358 -209.77 0.62 -136.89
N GLU A 359 -210.56 0.60 -135.80
CA GLU A 359 -212.03 0.35 -135.64
C GLU A 359 -212.76 -0.95 -136.11
N ALA A 360 -213.36 -1.71 -135.16
CA ALA A 360 -214.51 -2.62 -135.39
C ALA A 360 -215.31 -3.15 -134.14
N GLU A 361 -215.12 -2.66 -132.90
CA GLU A 361 -215.28 -3.52 -131.70
C GLU A 361 -216.66 -3.57 -130.98
N THR A 362 -217.68 -2.80 -131.38
CA THR A 362 -218.89 -2.52 -130.56
C THR A 362 -219.93 -3.66 -130.41
N LYS A 363 -219.60 -4.91 -130.76
CA LYS A 363 -220.48 -6.09 -130.55
C LYS A 363 -219.83 -7.30 -129.87
N LEU A 364 -218.55 -7.22 -129.48
CA LEU A 364 -217.90 -8.27 -128.67
C LEU A 364 -218.18 -8.11 -127.15
N VAL A 365 -218.67 -6.93 -126.77
CA VAL A 365 -218.77 -6.41 -125.39
C VAL A 365 -219.60 -7.31 -124.45
N GLU A 366 -220.64 -7.99 -124.94
CA GLU A 366 -221.53 -8.80 -124.08
C GLU A 366 -220.96 -10.18 -123.71
N GLN A 367 -219.91 -10.67 -124.39
CA GLN A 367 -219.25 -11.94 -124.01
C GLN A 367 -218.07 -11.74 -123.05
N GLN A 368 -217.32 -10.64 -123.17
CA GLN A 368 -216.09 -10.43 -122.39
C GLN A 368 -216.32 -10.19 -120.89
N LEU A 369 -217.49 -9.65 -120.50
CA LEU A 369 -217.87 -9.43 -119.10
C LEU A 369 -217.94 -10.73 -118.25
N ALA A 370 -218.09 -11.89 -118.90
CA ALA A 370 -218.05 -13.19 -118.23
C ALA A 370 -216.61 -13.69 -117.95
N GLU A 371 -215.62 -13.28 -118.75
CA GLU A 371 -214.22 -13.69 -118.59
C GLU A 371 -213.46 -12.78 -117.60
N GLU A 372 -213.76 -11.48 -117.58
CA GLU A 372 -213.12 -10.50 -116.69
C GLU A 372 -213.26 -10.88 -115.19
N ASN A 373 -214.45 -11.37 -114.81
CA ASN A 373 -214.74 -11.85 -113.46
C ASN A 373 -213.92 -13.09 -113.04
N LYS A 374 -213.29 -13.78 -113.98
CA LYS A 374 -212.40 -14.93 -113.73
C LYS A 374 -210.97 -14.46 -113.43
N LEU A 375 -210.47 -13.51 -114.23
CA LEU A 375 -209.11 -12.96 -114.14
C LEU A 375 -208.86 -12.21 -112.82
N LEU A 376 -209.88 -11.56 -112.25
CA LEU A 376 -209.75 -10.86 -110.97
C LEU A 376 -209.31 -11.77 -109.80
N LYS A 377 -209.73 -13.04 -109.78
CA LYS A 377 -209.30 -13.99 -108.72
C LYS A 377 -207.86 -14.47 -108.89
N GLU A 378 -207.32 -14.45 -110.10
CA GLU A 378 -205.92 -14.78 -110.35
C GLU A 378 -204.98 -13.62 -109.94
N GLN A 379 -205.49 -12.38 -110.00
CA GLN A 379 -204.74 -11.20 -109.56
C GLN A 379 -204.46 -11.17 -108.05
N GLU A 380 -205.38 -11.64 -107.20
CA GLU A 380 -205.18 -11.66 -105.75
C GLU A 380 -204.05 -12.62 -105.33
N ASN A 381 -204.07 -13.85 -105.85
CA ASN A 381 -203.05 -14.88 -105.56
C ASN A 381 -201.61 -14.38 -105.85
N MET A 382 -201.43 -13.54 -106.88
CA MET A 382 -200.11 -13.01 -107.24
C MET A 382 -199.58 -11.96 -106.25
N ARG A 383 -200.44 -11.31 -105.45
CA ARG A 383 -200.01 -10.30 -104.45
C ARG A 383 -199.32 -10.95 -103.25
N ASP A 384 -199.82 -12.10 -102.79
CA ASP A 384 -199.24 -12.83 -101.65
C ASP A 384 -197.83 -13.37 -101.94
N VAL A 385 -197.57 -13.78 -103.19
CA VAL A 385 -196.23 -14.21 -103.63
C VAL A 385 -195.22 -13.05 -103.52
N VAL A 386 -195.61 -11.85 -103.94
CA VAL A 386 -194.75 -10.64 -103.87
C VAL A 386 -194.46 -10.27 -102.41
N PHE A 387 -195.45 -10.31 -101.52
CA PHE A 387 -195.25 -10.01 -100.10
C PHE A 387 -194.22 -10.95 -99.43
N ASN A 388 -194.29 -12.24 -99.72
CA ASN A 388 -193.35 -13.22 -99.19
C ASN A 388 -191.90 -13.02 -99.67
N LEU A 389 -191.70 -12.62 -100.94
CA LEU A 389 -190.38 -12.30 -101.48
C LEU A 389 -189.73 -11.10 -100.77
N VAL A 390 -190.49 -10.02 -100.55
CA VAL A 390 -189.98 -8.81 -99.86
C VAL A 390 -189.45 -9.15 -98.46
N ARG A 391 -190.19 -9.96 -97.69
CA ARG A 391 -189.78 -10.39 -96.34
C ARG A 391 -188.45 -11.16 -96.33
N MET A 392 -188.22 -12.00 -97.34
CA MET A 392 -186.96 -12.75 -97.45
C MET A 392 -185.75 -11.86 -97.80
N THR A 393 -185.94 -10.79 -98.58
CA THR A 393 -184.87 -9.82 -98.86
C THR A 393 -184.39 -9.10 -97.62
N GLN A 394 -185.30 -8.64 -96.75
CA GLN A 394 -184.96 -7.89 -95.53
C GLN A 394 -184.05 -8.71 -94.60
N ILE A 395 -184.43 -9.97 -94.32
CA ILE A 395 -183.66 -10.89 -93.46
C ILE A 395 -182.21 -11.05 -93.95
N LYS A 396 -181.98 -11.05 -95.27
CA LYS A 396 -180.63 -11.17 -95.86
C LYS A 396 -179.81 -9.90 -95.79
N ILE A 397 -180.43 -8.73 -95.71
CA ILE A 397 -179.74 -7.45 -95.44
C ILE A 397 -179.24 -7.45 -93.98
N ASP A 398 -180.11 -7.83 -93.04
CA ASP A 398 -179.79 -7.83 -91.61
C ASP A 398 -178.68 -8.83 -91.24
N GLU A 399 -178.68 -10.03 -91.83
CA GLU A 399 -177.58 -11.01 -91.71
C GLU A 399 -176.22 -10.43 -92.17
N LYS A 400 -176.21 -9.68 -93.27
CA LYS A 400 -175.00 -9.12 -93.88
C LYS A 400 -174.42 -8.00 -93.01
N ASP A 401 -175.28 -7.12 -92.50
CA ASP A 401 -174.89 -6.01 -91.63
C ASP A 401 -174.39 -6.50 -90.26
N GLN A 402 -174.97 -7.55 -89.70
CA GLN A 402 -174.47 -8.16 -88.45
C GLN A 402 -173.07 -8.75 -88.65
N LYS A 403 -172.86 -9.55 -89.71
CA LYS A 403 -171.54 -10.13 -90.04
C LYS A 403 -170.47 -9.05 -90.26
N SER A 404 -170.84 -7.93 -90.90
CA SER A 404 -169.94 -6.78 -91.07
C SER A 404 -169.52 -6.14 -89.74
N LYS A 405 -170.46 -5.96 -88.80
CA LYS A 405 -170.17 -5.41 -87.46
C LYS A 405 -169.23 -6.30 -86.66
N ASP A 406 -169.40 -7.62 -86.73
CA ASP A 406 -168.57 -8.56 -85.98
C ASP A 406 -167.18 -8.77 -86.60
N PHE A 407 -167.05 -8.72 -87.94
CA PHE A 407 -165.76 -8.61 -88.62
C PHE A 407 -164.98 -7.37 -88.16
N LEU A 408 -165.63 -6.20 -88.11
CA LEU A 408 -164.97 -4.94 -87.72
C LEU A 408 -164.48 -4.98 -86.26
N LYS A 409 -165.27 -5.55 -85.33
CA LYS A 409 -164.85 -5.81 -83.93
C LYS A 409 -163.64 -6.74 -83.86
N ALA A 410 -163.62 -7.81 -84.65
CA ALA A 410 -162.50 -8.75 -84.70
C ALA A 410 -161.22 -8.08 -85.24
N GLN A 411 -161.34 -7.28 -86.31
CA GLN A 411 -160.23 -6.52 -86.89
C GLN A 411 -159.66 -5.48 -85.90
N GLN A 412 -160.51 -4.75 -85.18
CA GLN A 412 -160.08 -3.85 -84.10
C GLN A 412 -159.32 -4.59 -82.99
N ARG A 413 -159.84 -5.72 -82.50
CA ARG A 413 -159.15 -6.56 -81.51
C ARG A 413 -157.77 -7.02 -82.01
N TYR A 414 -157.68 -7.53 -83.24
CA TYR A 414 -156.41 -7.94 -83.85
C TYR A 414 -155.40 -6.78 -83.92
N THR A 415 -155.81 -5.60 -84.41
CA THR A 415 -154.90 -4.44 -84.53
C THR A 415 -154.40 -3.93 -83.17
N ASN A 416 -155.15 -4.11 -82.09
CA ASN A 416 -154.70 -3.76 -80.74
C ASN A 416 -153.72 -4.80 -80.17
N ILE A 417 -153.98 -6.10 -80.31
CA ILE A 417 -153.03 -7.17 -79.93
C ILE A 417 -151.69 -6.99 -80.67
N VAL A 418 -151.72 -6.63 -81.96
CA VAL A 418 -150.50 -6.35 -82.75
C VAL A 418 -149.74 -5.11 -82.24
N LYS A 419 -150.40 -4.12 -81.62
CA LYS A 419 -149.71 -2.99 -80.95
C LYS A 419 -149.07 -3.44 -79.63
N GLU A 420 -149.77 -4.26 -78.84
CA GLU A 420 -149.27 -4.79 -77.57
C GLU A 420 -148.06 -5.72 -77.75
N ILE A 421 -148.05 -6.57 -78.78
CA ILE A 421 -146.87 -7.37 -79.15
C ILE A 421 -145.69 -6.45 -79.46
N LYS A 422 -145.90 -5.37 -80.22
CA LYS A 422 -144.85 -4.40 -80.58
C LYS A 422 -144.31 -3.62 -79.37
N THR A 423 -145.15 -3.28 -78.38
CA THR A 423 -144.66 -2.64 -77.14
C THR A 423 -143.89 -3.63 -76.27
N LYS A 424 -144.35 -4.89 -76.13
CA LYS A 424 -143.59 -5.94 -75.42
C LYS A 424 -142.27 -6.29 -76.10
N ASP A 425 -142.18 -6.29 -77.42
CA ASP A 425 -140.91 -6.42 -78.14
C ASP A 425 -139.94 -5.25 -77.90
N LEU A 426 -140.45 -4.03 -77.63
CA LEU A 426 -139.63 -2.89 -77.24
C LEU A 426 -139.14 -3.03 -75.79
N GLU A 427 -140.02 -3.38 -74.85
CA GLU A 427 -139.64 -3.71 -73.45
C GLU A 427 -138.56 -4.79 -73.41
N ILE A 428 -138.78 -5.93 -74.09
CA ILE A 428 -137.83 -7.05 -74.17
C ILE A 428 -136.48 -6.59 -74.74
N ARG A 429 -136.47 -5.72 -75.76
CA ARG A 429 -135.21 -5.16 -76.30
C ARG A 429 -134.51 -4.22 -75.30
N ILE A 430 -135.25 -3.44 -74.52
CA ILE A 430 -134.70 -2.60 -73.45
C ILE A 430 -134.10 -3.46 -72.32
N HIS A 431 -134.80 -4.49 -71.86
CA HIS A 431 -134.28 -5.42 -70.85
C HIS A 431 -133.06 -6.22 -71.38
N LYS A 432 -133.05 -6.64 -72.65
CA LYS A 432 -131.88 -7.26 -73.32
C LYS A 432 -130.71 -6.28 -73.53
N LYS A 433 -130.93 -4.96 -73.52
CA LYS A 433 -129.85 -3.95 -73.44
C LYS A 433 -129.34 -3.83 -72.00
N LYS A 434 -130.22 -3.60 -71.01
CA LYS A 434 -129.87 -3.50 -69.58
C LYS A 434 -129.09 -4.72 -69.06
N LYS A 435 -129.49 -5.95 -69.41
CA LYS A 435 -128.76 -7.19 -69.05
C LYS A 435 -127.31 -7.20 -69.58
N ARG A 436 -127.10 -6.77 -70.82
CA ARG A 436 -125.75 -6.69 -71.42
C ARG A 436 -124.90 -5.60 -70.77
N GLU A 437 -125.50 -4.47 -70.42
CA GLU A 437 -124.79 -3.40 -69.72
C GLU A 437 -124.38 -3.81 -68.29
N ILE A 438 -125.28 -4.42 -67.51
CA ILE A 438 -124.99 -4.93 -66.17
C ILE A 438 -123.88 -6.00 -66.24
N HIS A 439 -123.92 -6.89 -67.22
CA HIS A 439 -122.86 -7.89 -67.43
C HIS A 439 -121.52 -7.25 -67.81
N ARG A 440 -121.50 -6.17 -68.61
CA ARG A 440 -120.29 -5.38 -68.89
C ARG A 440 -119.73 -4.77 -67.60
N ARG A 441 -120.56 -4.07 -66.82
CA ARG A 441 -120.18 -3.45 -65.53
C ARG A 441 -119.61 -4.49 -64.56
N LEU A 442 -120.23 -5.67 -64.42
CA LEU A 442 -119.71 -6.78 -63.61
C LEU A 442 -118.34 -7.27 -64.09
N LYS A 443 -118.13 -7.40 -65.41
CA LYS A 443 -116.83 -7.80 -65.99
C LYS A 443 -115.74 -6.73 -65.81
N GLU A 444 -116.13 -5.46 -65.70
CA GLU A 444 -115.24 -4.35 -65.38
C GLU A 444 -114.89 -4.31 -63.89
N PHE A 445 -115.87 -4.52 -62.99
CA PHE A 445 -115.61 -4.66 -61.55
C PHE A 445 -114.74 -5.88 -61.22
N ALA A 446 -114.91 -7.02 -61.91
CA ALA A 446 -114.04 -8.19 -61.74
C ALA A 446 -112.57 -7.86 -62.07
N LYS A 447 -112.32 -7.21 -63.21
CA LYS A 447 -110.97 -6.72 -63.58
C LYS A 447 -110.40 -5.73 -62.56
N LEU A 448 -111.24 -4.84 -62.03
CA LEU A 448 -110.83 -3.87 -61.01
C LEU A 448 -110.45 -4.57 -59.69
N TYR A 449 -111.21 -5.59 -59.29
CA TYR A 449 -110.88 -6.42 -58.13
C TYR A 449 -109.56 -7.18 -58.34
N ASP A 450 -109.33 -7.77 -59.51
CA ASP A 450 -108.08 -8.47 -59.81
C ASP A 450 -106.87 -7.52 -59.85
N THR A 451 -107.02 -6.29 -60.36
CA THR A 451 -105.94 -5.28 -60.30
C THR A 451 -105.64 -4.87 -58.86
N ILE A 452 -106.65 -4.55 -58.04
CA ILE A 452 -106.48 -4.23 -56.61
C ILE A 452 -105.86 -5.41 -55.84
N ARG A 453 -106.26 -6.66 -56.14
CA ARG A 453 -105.69 -7.88 -55.55
C ARG A 453 -104.22 -8.06 -55.91
N ASN A 454 -103.86 -7.79 -57.17
CA ASN A 454 -102.48 -7.86 -57.64
C ASN A 454 -101.61 -6.73 -57.04
N GLU A 455 -102.15 -5.52 -56.91
CA GLU A 455 -101.48 -4.41 -56.22
C GLU A 455 -101.29 -4.72 -54.72
N ARG A 456 -102.32 -5.20 -54.02
CA ARG A 456 -102.21 -5.66 -52.64
C ARG A 456 -101.11 -6.72 -52.49
N ASN A 457 -101.06 -7.71 -53.37
CA ASN A 457 -100.02 -8.74 -53.34
C ASN A 457 -98.62 -8.16 -53.65
N LYS A 458 -98.51 -7.18 -54.56
CA LYS A 458 -97.28 -6.44 -54.83
C LYS A 458 -96.81 -5.65 -53.60
N PHE A 459 -97.72 -4.97 -52.91
CA PHE A 459 -97.42 -4.26 -51.66
C PHE A 459 -97.03 -5.21 -50.53
N VAL A 460 -97.70 -6.35 -50.36
CA VAL A 460 -97.30 -7.39 -49.37
C VAL A 460 -95.91 -7.95 -49.69
N ASN A 461 -95.60 -8.21 -50.96
CA ASN A 461 -94.27 -8.68 -51.37
C ASN A 461 -93.18 -7.61 -51.18
N LEU A 462 -93.49 -6.33 -51.41
CA LEU A 462 -92.59 -5.22 -51.11
C LEU A 462 -92.39 -5.04 -49.60
N LEU A 463 -93.45 -5.13 -48.80
CA LEU A 463 -93.42 -5.08 -47.34
C LEU A 463 -92.55 -6.21 -46.78
N HIS A 464 -92.71 -7.43 -47.27
CA HIS A 464 -91.93 -8.58 -46.84
C HIS A 464 -90.44 -8.43 -47.19
N LYS A 465 -90.12 -7.98 -48.42
CA LYS A 465 -88.73 -7.66 -48.82
C LYS A 465 -88.13 -6.52 -47.99
N ALA A 466 -88.91 -5.50 -47.65
CA ALA A 466 -88.48 -4.42 -46.77
C ALA A 466 -88.22 -4.93 -45.35
N HIS A 467 -89.09 -5.78 -44.80
CA HIS A 467 -88.90 -6.40 -43.48
C HIS A 467 -87.65 -7.30 -43.44
N GLN A 468 -87.44 -8.10 -44.48
CA GLN A 468 -86.23 -8.92 -44.64
C GLN A 468 -84.98 -8.03 -44.67
N LYS A 469 -84.99 -6.92 -45.42
CA LYS A 469 -83.87 -5.97 -45.46
C LYS A 469 -83.66 -5.22 -44.13
N VAL A 470 -84.72 -4.89 -43.39
CA VAL A 470 -84.62 -4.32 -42.04
C VAL A 470 -83.98 -5.32 -41.08
N ASN A 471 -84.32 -6.61 -41.15
CA ASN A 471 -83.71 -7.64 -40.30
C ASN A 471 -82.24 -7.89 -40.69
N GLU A 472 -81.92 -8.01 -41.97
CA GLU A 472 -80.54 -8.06 -42.49
C GLU A 472 -79.69 -6.87 -42.00
N ILE A 473 -80.26 -5.66 -41.93
CA ILE A 473 -79.57 -4.46 -41.45
C ILE A 473 -79.40 -4.51 -39.93
N LYS A 474 -80.40 -4.98 -39.17
CA LYS A 474 -80.29 -5.19 -37.71
C LYS A 474 -79.23 -6.23 -37.36
N GLU A 475 -79.16 -7.33 -38.11
CA GLU A 475 -78.15 -8.38 -37.94
C GLU A 475 -76.75 -7.85 -38.25
N ARG A 476 -76.55 -7.17 -39.39
CA ARG A 476 -75.29 -6.47 -39.70
C ARG A 476 -74.92 -5.44 -38.64
N HIS A 477 -75.86 -4.66 -38.14
CA HIS A 477 -75.61 -3.68 -37.07
C HIS A 477 -75.19 -4.36 -35.76
N LYS A 478 -75.81 -5.49 -35.38
CA LYS A 478 -75.41 -6.27 -34.20
C LYS A 478 -74.02 -6.90 -34.37
N MET A 479 -73.67 -7.38 -35.55
CA MET A 479 -72.31 -7.86 -35.86
C MET A 479 -71.29 -6.72 -35.75
N LEU A 480 -71.56 -5.56 -36.35
CA LEU A 480 -70.70 -4.38 -36.27
C LEU A 480 -70.54 -3.84 -34.84
N LEU A 481 -71.58 -3.91 -34.00
CA LEU A 481 -71.48 -3.57 -32.57
C LEU A 481 -70.54 -4.54 -31.84
N ASN A 482 -70.68 -5.85 -32.08
CA ASN A 482 -69.79 -6.87 -31.51
C ASN A 482 -68.33 -6.65 -31.96
N GLU A 483 -68.10 -6.36 -33.25
CA GLU A 483 -66.75 -6.03 -33.76
C GLU A 483 -66.18 -4.77 -33.10
N LEU A 484 -66.98 -3.71 -32.94
CA LEU A 484 -66.56 -2.46 -32.28
C LEU A 484 -66.22 -2.71 -30.80
N GLU A 485 -66.95 -3.58 -30.11
CA GLU A 485 -66.66 -3.98 -28.73
C GLU A 485 -65.41 -4.88 -28.62
N ILE A 486 -65.20 -5.81 -29.56
CA ILE A 486 -63.96 -6.59 -29.67
C ILE A 486 -62.77 -5.67 -29.93
N LEU A 487 -62.90 -4.71 -30.85
CA LEU A 487 -61.86 -3.72 -31.17
C LEU A 487 -61.57 -2.79 -29.99
N ARG A 488 -62.58 -2.37 -29.23
CA ARG A 488 -62.39 -1.64 -27.96
C ARG A 488 -61.61 -2.46 -26.93
N ASN A 489 -61.96 -3.73 -26.74
CA ASN A 489 -61.26 -4.62 -25.82
C ASN A 489 -59.82 -4.91 -26.27
N SER A 490 -59.58 -5.02 -27.59
CA SER A 490 -58.23 -5.08 -28.17
C SER A 490 -57.45 -3.80 -27.88
N ALA A 491 -58.02 -2.63 -28.15
CA ALA A 491 -57.39 -1.34 -27.88
C ALA A 491 -57.05 -1.17 -26.40
N VAL A 492 -57.98 -1.43 -25.47
CA VAL A 492 -57.75 -1.35 -24.01
C VAL A 492 -56.70 -2.35 -23.53
N THR A 493 -56.59 -3.54 -24.14
CA THR A 493 -55.51 -4.49 -23.79
C THR A 493 -54.16 -4.12 -24.41
N GLN A 494 -54.14 -3.42 -25.55
CA GLN A 494 -52.93 -2.81 -26.11
C GLN A 494 -52.47 -1.59 -25.30
N GLU A 495 -53.40 -0.73 -24.86
CA GLU A 495 -53.18 0.41 -23.94
C GLU A 495 -52.50 -0.06 -22.66
N ARG A 496 -53.04 -1.09 -21.99
CA ARG A 496 -52.44 -1.70 -20.80
C ARG A 496 -51.05 -2.30 -21.05
N LYS A 497 -50.83 -2.91 -22.24
CA LYS A 497 -49.50 -3.42 -22.63
C LYS A 497 -48.50 -2.27 -22.84
N LEU A 498 -48.93 -1.17 -23.46
CA LEU A 498 -48.11 0.02 -23.66
C LEU A 498 -47.77 0.69 -22.32
N GLN A 499 -48.76 0.91 -21.44
CA GLN A 499 -48.57 1.47 -20.10
C GLN A 499 -47.60 0.62 -19.26
N ASN A 500 -47.74 -0.71 -19.29
CA ASN A 500 -46.79 -1.63 -18.64
C ASN A 500 -45.38 -1.57 -19.27
N SER A 501 -45.27 -1.34 -20.57
CA SER A 501 -43.99 -1.14 -21.26
C SER A 501 -43.33 0.19 -20.85
N MET A 502 -44.12 1.27 -20.77
CA MET A 502 -43.66 2.59 -20.32
C MET A 502 -43.19 2.57 -18.86
N LEU A 503 -43.94 1.91 -17.96
CA LEU A 503 -43.53 1.72 -16.56
C LEU A 503 -42.22 0.92 -16.44
N LYS A 504 -42.07 -0.15 -17.23
CA LYS A 504 -40.80 -0.91 -17.31
C LYS A 504 -39.66 -0.06 -17.88
N HIS A 505 -39.92 0.76 -18.89
CA HIS A 505 -38.92 1.66 -19.46
C HIS A 505 -38.47 2.72 -18.46
N ALA A 506 -39.41 3.37 -17.75
CA ALA A 506 -39.11 4.34 -16.70
C ALA A 506 -38.27 3.74 -15.57
N ASN A 507 -38.62 2.54 -15.09
CA ASN A 507 -37.82 1.82 -14.09
C ASN A 507 -36.42 1.45 -14.63
N ASN A 508 -36.32 1.00 -15.88
CA ASN A 508 -35.03 0.74 -16.53
C ASN A 508 -34.21 2.02 -16.80
N VAL A 509 -34.83 3.21 -16.83
CA VAL A 509 -34.13 4.50 -16.85
C VAL A 509 -33.58 4.80 -15.46
N THR A 510 -34.38 4.75 -14.40
CA THR A 510 -33.91 5.03 -13.03
C THR A 510 -32.85 4.04 -12.52
N ILE A 511 -32.93 2.76 -12.91
CA ILE A 511 -31.88 1.76 -12.63
C ILE A 511 -30.59 2.07 -13.42
N ARG A 512 -30.69 2.54 -14.66
CA ARG A 512 -29.53 2.93 -15.46
C ARG A 512 -28.86 4.18 -14.90
N GLU A 513 -29.64 5.14 -14.43
CA GLU A 513 -29.17 6.37 -13.78
C GLU A 513 -28.49 6.06 -12.44
N SER A 514 -29.03 5.15 -11.62
CA SER A 514 -28.35 4.72 -10.39
C SER A 514 -27.04 3.98 -10.70
N MET A 515 -27.05 3.06 -11.67
CA MET A 515 -25.83 2.38 -12.15
C MET A 515 -24.79 3.35 -12.72
N GLN A 516 -25.19 4.36 -13.51
CA GLN A 516 -24.28 5.40 -13.98
C GLN A 516 -23.69 6.22 -12.83
N ASN A 517 -24.51 6.59 -11.84
CA ASN A 517 -24.03 7.29 -10.64
C ASN A 517 -23.06 6.43 -9.82
N ASP A 518 -23.26 5.12 -9.71
CA ASP A 518 -22.31 4.23 -9.04
C ASP A 518 -21.03 4.01 -9.87
N VAL A 519 -21.12 3.94 -11.20
CA VAL A 519 -19.95 3.97 -12.10
C VAL A 519 -19.16 5.27 -11.92
N HIS A 520 -19.82 6.44 -11.86
CA HIS A 520 -19.14 7.72 -11.61
C HIS A 520 -18.44 7.75 -10.24
N LYS A 521 -19.05 7.20 -9.17
CA LYS A 521 -18.40 7.04 -7.84
C LYS A 521 -17.17 6.13 -7.91
N ILE A 522 -17.24 5.03 -8.67
CA ILE A 522 -16.12 4.09 -8.86
C ILE A 522 -14.99 4.75 -9.67
N VAL A 523 -15.32 5.49 -10.74
CA VAL A 523 -14.36 6.25 -11.55
C VAL A 523 -13.65 7.32 -10.70
N ALA A 524 -14.39 8.08 -9.88
CA ALA A 524 -13.81 9.07 -8.96
C ALA A 524 -12.84 8.41 -7.96
N LYS A 525 -13.21 7.28 -7.34
CA LYS A 525 -12.32 6.52 -6.45
C LYS A 525 -11.10 5.94 -7.18
N LEU A 526 -11.26 5.47 -8.41
CA LEU A 526 -10.14 5.01 -9.24
C LEU A 526 -9.16 6.15 -9.56
N GLN A 527 -9.67 7.36 -9.80
CA GLN A 527 -8.85 8.54 -10.04
C GLN A 527 -8.10 8.98 -8.77
N GLU A 528 -8.78 9.06 -7.63
CA GLU A 528 -8.17 9.33 -6.32
C GLU A 528 -7.06 8.29 -5.98
N MET A 529 -7.27 7.02 -6.32
CA MET A 529 -6.28 5.96 -6.11
C MET A 529 -5.11 6.01 -7.12
N LYS A 530 -5.31 6.50 -8.35
CA LYS A 530 -4.22 6.80 -9.29
C LYS A 530 -3.37 7.96 -8.77
N GLU A 531 -3.99 9.05 -8.34
CA GLU A 531 -3.30 10.23 -7.79
C GLU A 531 -2.47 9.86 -6.55
N LYS A 532 -3.01 9.02 -5.66
CA LYS A 532 -2.25 8.44 -4.54
C LYS A 532 -1.08 7.56 -5.01
N LYS A 533 -1.26 6.75 -6.05
CA LYS A 533 -0.17 5.94 -6.64
C LYS A 533 0.91 6.82 -7.25
N GLU A 534 0.56 7.88 -7.97
CA GLU A 534 1.50 8.82 -8.58
C GLU A 534 2.23 9.64 -7.51
N ALA A 535 1.56 10.08 -6.44
CA ALA A 535 2.20 10.69 -5.28
C ALA A 535 3.17 9.73 -4.58
N GLN A 536 2.82 8.44 -4.46
CA GLN A 536 3.73 7.41 -3.93
C GLN A 536 4.92 7.16 -4.87
N LEU A 537 4.73 7.10 -6.18
CA LEU A 537 5.79 6.93 -7.16
C LEU A 537 6.79 8.09 -7.11
N ASN A 538 6.30 9.34 -7.15
CA ASN A 538 7.13 10.55 -6.99
C ASN A 538 7.92 10.55 -5.65
N ASN A 539 7.36 9.98 -4.59
CA ASN A 539 8.08 9.84 -3.31
C ASN A 539 9.11 8.69 -3.33
N ILE A 540 8.85 7.59 -4.05
CA ILE A 540 9.85 6.54 -4.30
C ILE A 540 11.02 7.11 -5.12
N ASP A 541 10.75 7.89 -6.18
CA ASP A 541 11.79 8.48 -7.02
C ASP A 541 12.67 9.49 -6.24
N ARG A 542 12.05 10.28 -5.35
CA ARG A 542 12.76 11.14 -4.39
C ARG A 542 13.63 10.35 -3.41
N LEU A 543 13.11 9.26 -2.85
CA LEU A 543 13.85 8.40 -1.93
C LEU A 543 14.99 7.66 -2.64
N ALA A 544 14.77 7.18 -3.86
CA ALA A 544 15.81 6.58 -4.70
C ALA A 544 16.93 7.59 -5.01
N SER A 545 16.57 8.81 -5.40
CA SER A 545 17.54 9.92 -5.62
C SER A 545 18.35 10.23 -4.35
N MET A 546 17.68 10.24 -3.19
CA MET A 546 18.34 10.43 -1.88
C MET A 546 19.29 9.27 -1.55
N ILE A 547 18.88 8.03 -1.81
CA ILE A 547 19.75 6.84 -1.64
C ILE A 547 20.99 6.95 -2.53
N THR A 548 20.83 7.28 -3.82
CA THR A 548 21.97 7.45 -4.75
C THR A 548 22.93 8.54 -4.26
N THR A 549 22.44 9.69 -3.79
CA THR A 549 23.35 10.73 -3.23
C THR A 549 24.08 10.25 -1.96
N VAL A 550 23.43 9.50 -1.08
CA VAL A 550 24.07 8.90 0.11
C VAL A 550 25.07 7.79 -0.27
N GLU A 551 24.80 7.02 -1.31
CA GLU A 551 25.74 6.04 -1.86
C GLU A 551 26.98 6.70 -2.47
N GLU A 552 26.79 7.79 -3.24
CA GLU A 552 27.89 8.62 -3.76
C GLU A 552 28.72 9.22 -2.61
N GLU A 553 28.09 9.77 -1.58
CA GLU A 553 28.78 10.26 -0.38
C GLU A 553 29.54 9.15 0.34
N MET A 554 28.97 7.95 0.49
CA MET A 554 29.68 6.80 1.07
C MET A 554 30.88 6.39 0.21
N VAL A 555 30.76 6.39 -1.13
CA VAL A 555 31.89 6.10 -2.04
C VAL A 555 32.97 7.19 -1.93
N GLN A 556 32.59 8.47 -1.82
CA GLN A 556 33.54 9.55 -1.55
C GLN A 556 34.22 9.39 -0.19
N LEU A 557 33.48 9.00 0.86
CA LEU A 557 34.01 8.79 2.20
C LEU A 557 34.99 7.61 2.24
N ARG A 558 34.67 6.50 1.55
CA ARG A 558 35.60 5.36 1.36
C ARG A 558 36.89 5.80 0.67
N LYS A 559 36.81 6.57 -0.42
CA LYS A 559 37.99 7.14 -1.12
C LYS A 559 38.79 8.13 -0.25
N LYS A 560 38.14 8.89 0.64
CA LYS A 560 38.82 9.77 1.62
C LYS A 560 39.55 8.94 2.68
N TYR A 561 38.92 7.89 3.21
CA TYR A 561 39.53 6.97 4.19
C TYR A 561 40.70 6.19 3.60
N GLU A 562 40.57 5.66 2.38
CA GLU A 562 41.64 4.96 1.66
C GLU A 562 42.89 5.83 1.50
N LYS A 563 42.71 7.09 1.07
CA LYS A 563 43.80 8.08 0.97
C LYS A 563 44.44 8.41 2.33
N ALA A 564 43.66 8.40 3.41
CA ALA A 564 44.20 8.58 4.77
C ALA A 564 45.02 7.37 5.23
N VAL A 565 44.58 6.14 4.89
CA VAL A 565 45.33 4.90 5.15
C VAL A 565 46.61 4.85 4.31
N GLN A 566 46.58 5.24 3.04
CA GLN A 566 47.76 5.35 2.17
C GLN A 566 48.80 6.30 2.79
N ARG A 567 48.41 7.55 3.11
CA ARG A 567 49.29 8.53 3.78
C ARG A 567 49.86 8.05 5.12
N ARG A 568 49.05 7.35 5.92
CA ARG A 568 49.50 6.74 7.19
C ARG A 568 50.55 5.67 6.94
N ASN A 569 50.36 4.82 5.92
CA ASN A 569 51.30 3.77 5.56
C ASN A 569 52.60 4.36 4.98
N GLU A 570 52.52 5.37 4.11
CA GLU A 570 53.66 6.15 3.60
C GLU A 570 54.48 6.76 4.75
N SER A 571 53.81 7.40 5.70
CA SER A 571 54.45 7.97 6.91
C SER A 571 55.06 6.88 7.80
N GLY A 572 54.45 5.70 7.87
CA GLY A 572 54.99 4.54 8.59
C GLY A 572 56.25 3.98 7.94
N VAL A 573 56.30 3.89 6.61
CA VAL A 573 57.51 3.50 5.86
C VAL A 573 58.63 4.53 6.06
N GLN A 574 58.31 5.83 6.03
CA GLN A 574 59.29 6.88 6.32
C GLN A 574 59.80 6.85 7.77
N LEU A 575 58.95 6.46 8.74
CA LEU A 575 59.37 6.28 10.12
C LEU A 575 60.31 5.07 10.26
N ILE A 576 59.99 3.93 9.64
CA ILE A 576 60.86 2.74 9.64
C ILE A 576 62.22 3.07 9.00
N GLN A 577 62.24 3.76 7.85
CA GLN A 577 63.47 4.22 7.22
C GLN A 577 64.30 5.16 8.13
N ARG A 578 63.64 6.01 8.92
CA ARG A 578 64.30 6.86 9.93
C ARG A 578 64.84 6.09 11.12
N GLU A 579 64.14 5.04 11.55
CA GLU A 579 64.60 4.13 12.61
C GLU A 579 65.79 3.27 12.11
N GLU A 580 65.78 2.83 10.86
CA GLU A 580 66.91 2.18 10.17
C GLU A 580 68.13 3.12 10.05
N GLU A 581 67.93 4.37 9.60
CA GLU A 581 68.97 5.43 9.58
C GLU A 581 69.59 5.59 10.98
N VAL A 582 68.76 5.68 12.03
CA VAL A 582 69.20 5.83 13.43
C VAL A 582 69.95 4.59 13.94
N CYS A 583 69.51 3.38 13.63
CA CYS A 583 70.25 2.15 13.95
C CYS A 583 71.63 2.13 13.29
N ILE A 584 71.72 2.50 12.00
CA ILE A 584 72.98 2.63 11.26
C ILE A 584 73.90 3.70 11.89
N PHE A 585 73.34 4.79 12.43
CA PHE A 585 74.13 5.78 13.19
C PHE A 585 74.61 5.23 14.54
N TYR A 586 73.80 4.48 15.29
CA TYR A 586 74.24 3.84 16.54
C TYR A 586 75.33 2.78 16.32
N GLU A 587 75.28 2.02 15.22
CA GLU A 587 76.35 1.09 14.85
C GLU A 587 77.64 1.84 14.49
N LYS A 588 77.54 2.91 13.69
CA LYS A 588 78.69 3.77 13.35
C LYS A 588 79.32 4.41 14.59
N ILE A 589 78.51 4.88 15.55
CA ILE A 589 78.98 5.42 16.83
C ILE A 589 79.70 4.32 17.63
N ASN A 590 79.11 3.12 17.79
CA ASN A 590 79.76 2.00 18.47
C ASN A 590 81.11 1.61 17.83
N ILE A 591 81.22 1.65 16.50
CA ILE A 591 82.47 1.39 15.79
C ILE A 591 83.48 2.51 16.06
N GLN A 592 83.06 3.77 16.00
CA GLN A 592 83.92 4.93 16.29
C GLN A 592 84.38 4.97 17.75
N GLU A 593 83.54 4.60 18.72
CA GLU A 593 83.88 4.49 20.14
C GLU A 593 84.90 3.38 20.38
N LYS A 594 84.75 2.22 19.73
CA LYS A 594 85.77 1.14 19.76
C LYS A 594 87.09 1.58 19.14
N MET A 595 87.06 2.29 18.00
CA MET A 595 88.26 2.85 17.39
C MET A 595 88.92 3.92 18.28
N LYS A 596 88.12 4.78 18.93
CA LYS A 596 88.59 5.78 19.89
C LYS A 596 89.25 5.12 21.10
N LEU A 597 88.61 4.12 21.69
CA LEU A 597 89.12 3.41 22.87
C LEU A 597 90.43 2.64 22.55
N ASN A 598 90.52 2.02 21.37
CA ASN A 598 91.79 1.44 20.90
C ASN A 598 92.88 2.52 20.74
N GLY A 599 92.53 3.68 20.16
CA GLY A 599 93.44 4.82 20.04
C GLY A 599 93.88 5.40 21.39
N GLU A 600 92.99 5.45 22.39
CA GLU A 600 93.31 5.89 23.75
C GLU A 600 94.24 4.89 24.46
N ILE A 601 94.06 3.59 24.24
CA ILE A 601 95.00 2.54 24.70
C ILE A 601 96.37 2.70 24.02
N GLU A 602 96.42 2.89 22.70
CA GLU A 602 97.67 3.12 21.97
C GLU A 602 98.39 4.40 22.43
N ILE A 603 97.64 5.49 22.67
CA ILE A 603 98.15 6.74 23.24
C ILE A 603 98.73 6.48 24.63
N HIS A 604 98.01 5.83 25.54
CA HIS A 604 98.54 5.53 26.88
C HIS A 604 99.80 4.65 26.83
N VAL A 605 99.87 3.66 25.94
CA VAL A 605 101.08 2.85 25.72
C VAL A 605 102.25 3.70 25.19
N LEU A 606 101.98 4.75 24.40
CA LEU A 606 102.99 5.72 23.97
C LEU A 606 103.37 6.70 25.09
N GLU A 607 102.43 7.15 25.92
CA GLU A 607 102.67 7.98 27.10
C GLU A 607 103.53 7.26 28.15
N GLU A 608 103.28 5.97 28.39
CA GLU A 608 104.12 5.13 29.26
C GLU A 608 105.53 4.96 28.69
N LYS A 609 105.68 4.73 27.38
CA LYS A 609 106.99 4.72 26.71
C LYS A 609 107.70 6.07 26.87
N ILE A 610 107.00 7.19 26.71
CA ILE A 610 107.53 8.54 26.92
C ILE A 610 107.91 8.76 28.40
N ARG A 611 107.11 8.30 29.36
CA ARG A 611 107.38 8.36 30.81
C ARG A 611 108.62 7.55 31.18
N PHE A 612 108.76 6.34 30.63
CA PHE A 612 109.93 5.48 30.80
C PHE A 612 111.19 6.09 30.18
N LEU A 613 111.09 6.71 29.00
CA LEU A 613 112.19 7.47 28.39
C LEU A 613 112.56 8.70 29.22
N LYS A 614 111.60 9.46 29.75
CA LYS A 614 111.84 10.57 30.69
C LYS A 614 112.55 10.10 31.96
N LEU A 615 112.19 8.95 32.52
CA LEU A 615 112.89 8.34 33.66
C LEU A 615 114.33 7.93 33.30
N LYS A 616 114.55 7.32 32.13
CA LYS A 616 115.91 7.02 31.63
C LYS A 616 116.76 8.28 31.43
N ILE A 617 116.17 9.36 30.92
CA ILE A 617 116.84 10.66 30.76
C ILE A 617 117.19 11.24 32.14
N ALA A 618 116.26 11.23 33.10
CA ALA A 618 116.51 11.74 34.45
C ALA A 618 117.60 10.95 35.19
N GLU A 619 117.62 9.63 35.09
CA GLU A 619 118.70 8.79 35.66
C GLU A 619 120.04 9.03 34.94
N LYS A 620 120.05 9.26 33.62
CA LYS A 620 121.28 9.66 32.91
C LYS A 620 121.76 11.05 33.28
N GLN A 621 120.86 12.02 33.50
CA GLN A 621 121.19 13.34 34.03
C GLN A 621 121.74 13.26 35.45
N ARG A 622 121.17 12.40 36.31
CA ARG A 622 121.70 12.10 37.65
C ARG A 622 123.10 11.50 37.59
N GLN A 623 123.34 10.53 36.70
CA GLN A 623 124.67 9.94 36.50
C GLN A 623 125.68 11.01 36.06
N ILE A 624 125.33 11.86 35.09
CA ILE A 624 126.15 13.01 34.68
C ILE A 624 126.42 13.96 35.86
N HIS A 625 125.41 14.29 36.67
CA HIS A 625 125.57 15.17 37.84
C HIS A 625 126.49 14.57 38.92
N VAL A 626 126.43 13.26 39.15
CA VAL A 626 127.36 12.54 40.05
C VAL A 626 128.79 12.57 39.47
N THR A 627 128.97 12.29 38.18
CA THR A 627 130.29 12.41 37.52
C THR A 627 130.82 13.84 37.57
N GLN A 628 129.97 14.85 37.39
CA GLN A 628 130.33 16.27 37.53
C GLN A 628 130.72 16.64 38.97
N LYS A 629 130.07 16.07 40.00
CA LYS A 629 130.48 16.24 41.40
C LYS A 629 131.77 15.50 41.77
N LEU A 630 132.09 14.42 41.06
CA LEU A 630 133.38 13.73 41.16
C LEU A 630 134.49 14.41 40.32
N LEU A 631 134.16 15.35 39.43
CA LEU A 631 135.15 16.02 38.58
C LEU A 631 136.11 16.93 39.39
N PRO A 632 135.69 17.70 40.41
CA PRO A 632 136.61 18.44 41.27
C PRO A 632 137.53 17.54 42.08
N THR A 633 137.06 16.43 42.64
CA THR A 633 137.94 15.48 43.37
C THR A 633 138.87 14.75 42.41
N LYS A 634 138.43 14.39 41.21
CA LYS A 634 139.30 13.84 40.16
C LYS A 634 140.36 14.86 39.73
N ARG A 635 140.00 16.15 39.58
CA ARG A 635 140.96 17.24 39.29
C ARG A 635 141.91 17.55 40.46
N ALA A 636 141.44 17.43 41.70
CA ALA A 636 142.29 17.54 42.87
C ALA A 636 143.31 16.38 42.89
N LEU A 637 142.85 15.14 42.69
CA LEU A 637 143.72 13.98 42.56
C LEU A 637 144.67 14.05 41.34
N ASP A 638 144.25 14.65 40.22
CA ASP A 638 145.14 14.94 39.07
C ASP A 638 146.21 15.99 39.44
N ALA A 639 145.85 17.02 40.20
CA ALA A 639 146.76 18.06 40.66
C ALA A 639 147.70 17.56 41.76
N ASP A 640 147.20 16.74 42.69
CA ASP A 640 147.99 16.01 43.68
C ASP A 640 148.93 15.03 42.97
N LEU A 641 148.49 14.35 41.90
CA LEU A 641 149.37 13.55 41.03
C LEU A 641 150.45 14.40 40.38
N ALA A 642 150.12 15.58 39.84
CA ALA A 642 151.09 16.49 39.26
C ALA A 642 152.08 17.02 40.32
N VAL A 643 151.62 17.31 41.53
CA VAL A 643 152.47 17.69 42.67
C VAL A 643 153.34 16.51 43.12
N LEU A 644 152.80 15.30 43.21
CA LEU A 644 153.55 14.07 43.48
C LEU A 644 154.54 13.74 42.36
N GLN A 645 154.26 14.10 41.11
CA GLN A 645 155.13 13.87 39.97
C GLN A 645 156.23 14.95 39.87
N ILE A 646 155.94 16.20 40.29
CA ILE A 646 156.95 17.23 40.53
C ILE A 646 157.82 16.86 41.73
N GLN A 647 157.22 16.44 42.86
CA GLN A 647 157.96 15.92 44.01
C GLN A 647 158.75 14.66 43.65
N PHE A 648 158.26 13.79 42.76
CA PHE A 648 159.02 12.66 42.23
C PHE A 648 160.14 13.11 41.30
N SER A 649 159.98 14.19 40.53
CA SER A 649 161.10 14.78 39.77
C SER A 649 162.17 15.37 40.70
N GLN A 650 161.77 16.13 41.72
CA GLN A 650 162.67 16.68 42.75
C GLN A 650 163.31 15.57 43.59
N CYS A 651 162.58 14.50 43.91
CA CYS A 651 163.10 13.31 44.58
C CYS A 651 163.94 12.45 43.65
N THR A 652 163.78 12.47 42.32
CA THR A 652 164.69 11.77 41.40
C THR A 652 165.94 12.57 41.06
N GLU A 653 165.90 13.90 41.11
CA GLU A 653 167.10 14.74 41.17
C GLU A 653 167.83 14.57 42.51
N ARG A 654 167.09 14.59 43.62
CA ARG A 654 167.64 14.31 44.95
C ARG A 654 168.09 12.85 45.11
N ILE A 655 167.50 11.90 44.39
CA ILE A 655 168.02 10.53 44.28
C ILE A 655 169.27 10.51 43.41
N LYS A 656 169.39 11.27 42.32
CA LYS A 656 170.68 11.38 41.59
C LYS A 656 171.79 12.00 42.44
N ASP A 657 171.46 12.98 43.28
CA ASP A 657 172.42 13.57 44.23
C ASP A 657 172.69 12.67 45.45
N LEU A 658 171.73 11.85 45.86
CA LEU A 658 171.92 10.78 46.83
C LEU A 658 172.60 9.55 46.22
N GLU A 659 172.52 9.29 44.91
CA GLU A 659 173.22 8.22 44.19
C GLU A 659 174.72 8.55 44.08
N LYS A 660 175.06 9.84 43.86
CA LYS A 660 176.43 10.36 44.07
C LYS A 660 176.92 10.15 45.52
N GLN A 661 176.03 9.99 46.48
CA GLN A 661 176.36 9.64 47.88
C GLN A 661 176.28 8.12 48.15
N PHE A 662 175.44 7.38 47.42
CA PHE A 662 175.22 5.93 47.49
C PHE A 662 176.30 5.10 46.77
N ILE A 663 177.15 5.77 45.98
CA ILE A 663 178.43 5.23 45.51
C ILE A 663 179.42 5.03 46.68
N ASN A 664 179.18 5.66 47.84
CA ASN A 664 179.84 5.30 49.10
C ASN A 664 178.94 4.30 49.87
N PRO A 665 179.42 3.08 50.19
CA PRO A 665 178.56 2.03 50.74
C PRO A 665 178.60 1.97 52.28
N ASP A 666 177.48 2.30 52.92
CA ASP A 666 176.99 1.65 54.14
C ASP A 666 175.57 2.16 54.50
N GLY A 667 174.64 1.27 54.87
CA GLY A 667 173.27 1.64 55.29
C GLY A 667 172.19 0.62 54.90
N GLU A 668 171.70 -0.14 55.89
CA GLU A 668 170.88 -1.34 55.64
C GLU A 668 169.34 -1.10 55.56
N ASN A 669 168.68 -2.06 54.89
CA ASN A 669 167.30 -2.51 55.13
C ASN A 669 166.10 -1.57 54.85
N ARG A 670 165.72 -1.56 53.57
CA ARG A 670 164.45 -1.08 53.01
C ARG A 670 163.20 -1.93 53.41
N ILE A 671 162.14 -1.23 53.89
CA ILE A 671 160.69 -1.44 53.56
C ILE A 671 159.88 -2.58 54.25
N ARG A 672 158.58 -2.31 54.54
CA ARG A 672 157.45 -3.29 54.71
C ARG A 672 156.06 -2.65 54.38
N PHE A 673 155.01 -3.46 54.10
CA PHE A 673 153.63 -3.06 53.66
C PHE A 673 152.47 -3.86 54.35
N ILE A 674 151.18 -3.42 54.27
CA ILE A 674 149.94 -4.03 54.87
C ILE A 674 148.58 -3.66 54.11
N PRO A 675 147.36 -4.27 54.37
CA PRO A 675 146.31 -4.62 53.35
C PRO A 675 144.79 -4.36 53.67
N GLY A 676 143.81 -5.08 53.03
CA GLY A 676 142.30 -4.98 53.23
C GLY A 676 141.44 -6.24 52.82
N LYS A 677 140.08 -6.25 52.96
CA LYS A 677 139.13 -7.43 52.82
C LYS A 677 137.60 -7.10 52.57
N ASP A 678 136.76 -8.13 52.23
CA ASP A 678 135.30 -8.08 51.86
C ASP A 678 134.30 -8.94 52.71
N MET A 679 132.97 -8.93 52.39
CA MET A 679 131.79 -9.45 53.16
C MET A 679 131.03 -10.69 52.57
N THR A 680 130.04 -11.27 53.28
CA THR A 680 129.48 -12.64 53.09
C THR A 680 127.92 -12.77 52.93
N GLN A 681 127.42 -14.00 52.69
CA GLN A 681 126.08 -14.32 52.16
C GLN A 681 124.88 -14.21 53.12
N GLU A 682 125.01 -14.44 54.43
CA GLU A 682 123.84 -14.56 55.34
C GLU A 682 123.01 -13.27 55.44
N GLU A 683 123.65 -12.12 55.24
CA GLU A 683 123.00 -10.80 55.24
C GLU A 683 122.10 -10.58 54.01
N MET A 684 122.28 -11.38 52.95
CA MET A 684 121.46 -11.34 51.75
C MET A 684 120.12 -12.07 51.94
N ILE A 685 120.13 -13.23 52.61
CA ILE A 685 118.95 -14.09 52.82
C ILE A 685 117.91 -13.38 53.70
N LYS A 686 118.33 -12.86 54.86
CA LYS A 686 117.47 -12.09 55.80
C LYS A 686 116.75 -10.89 55.16
N LYS A 687 117.25 -10.42 54.01
CA LYS A 687 116.66 -9.31 53.24
C LYS A 687 115.59 -9.78 52.26
N LEU A 688 115.69 -11.02 51.78
CA LEU A 688 114.75 -11.65 50.86
C LEU A 688 113.44 -12.01 51.60
N ASP A 689 113.54 -12.70 52.74
CA ASP A 689 112.41 -13.04 53.63
C ASP A 689 111.56 -11.80 53.99
N SER A 690 112.24 -10.65 54.19
CA SER A 690 111.61 -9.37 54.56
C SER A 690 110.73 -8.76 53.46
N LEU A 691 110.92 -9.18 52.20
CA LEU A 691 110.16 -8.72 51.04
C LEU A 691 108.97 -9.63 50.74
N GLU A 692 109.12 -10.94 50.91
CA GLU A 692 108.02 -11.91 50.73
C GLU A 692 106.88 -11.63 51.72
N LEU A 693 107.21 -11.34 52.99
CA LEU A 693 106.23 -10.96 54.01
C LEU A 693 105.45 -9.68 53.64
N GLN A 694 106.08 -8.73 52.94
CA GLN A 694 105.40 -7.51 52.47
C GLN A 694 104.49 -7.76 51.26
N LEU A 695 104.78 -8.79 50.46
CA LEU A 695 103.99 -9.14 49.29
C LEU A 695 102.66 -9.79 49.70
N ALA A 696 102.71 -10.78 50.60
CA ALA A 696 101.50 -11.42 51.16
C ALA A 696 100.53 -10.40 51.80
N GLN A 697 101.06 -9.41 52.55
CA GLN A 697 100.28 -8.31 53.15
C GLN A 697 99.65 -7.34 52.14
N LYS A 698 99.96 -7.46 50.84
CA LYS A 698 99.32 -6.69 49.76
C LYS A 698 98.24 -7.50 49.05
N GLU A 699 98.41 -8.80 48.93
CA GLU A 699 97.43 -9.71 48.31
C GLU A 699 96.16 -9.84 49.16
N GLU A 700 96.32 -10.00 50.49
CA GLU A 700 95.21 -9.99 51.46
C GLU A 700 94.33 -8.73 51.31
N LYS A 701 94.97 -7.55 51.24
CA LYS A 701 94.30 -6.24 51.11
C LYS A 701 93.74 -5.94 49.72
N LEU A 702 94.00 -6.81 48.75
CA LEU A 702 93.40 -6.77 47.42
C LEU A 702 92.11 -7.59 47.42
N LEU A 703 92.15 -8.81 48.00
CA LEU A 703 90.97 -9.66 48.20
C LEU A 703 89.89 -8.99 49.07
N GLU A 704 90.28 -8.26 50.12
CA GLU A 704 89.34 -7.43 50.91
C GLU A 704 88.57 -6.43 50.03
N LYS A 705 89.25 -5.81 49.06
CA LYS A 705 88.66 -4.79 48.19
C LYS A 705 87.78 -5.37 47.11
N ASP A 706 88.17 -6.51 46.54
CA ASP A 706 87.36 -7.21 45.54
C ASP A 706 86.05 -7.71 46.16
N PHE A 707 86.08 -8.20 47.40
CA PHE A 707 84.86 -8.55 48.14
C PHE A 707 83.95 -7.34 48.38
N ILE A 708 84.51 -6.18 48.78
CA ILE A 708 83.75 -4.93 48.93
C ILE A 708 83.15 -4.50 47.57
N TYR A 709 83.93 -4.57 46.50
CA TYR A 709 83.48 -4.21 45.15
C TYR A 709 82.32 -5.10 44.67
N GLU A 710 82.38 -6.41 44.91
CA GLU A 710 81.30 -7.32 44.54
C GLU A 710 80.00 -7.00 45.31
N GLN A 711 80.08 -6.72 46.61
CA GLN A 711 78.90 -6.35 47.40
C GLN A 711 78.31 -4.99 46.96
N VAL A 712 79.15 -3.99 46.66
CA VAL A 712 78.71 -2.69 46.13
C VAL A 712 78.06 -2.85 44.76
N SER A 713 78.60 -3.71 43.88
CA SER A 713 78.01 -4.02 42.57
C SER A 713 76.63 -4.66 42.73
N ARG A 714 76.53 -5.74 43.53
CA ARG A 714 75.27 -6.44 43.83
C ARG A 714 74.20 -5.52 44.46
N LEU A 715 74.58 -4.52 45.25
CA LEU A 715 73.66 -3.51 45.78
C LEU A 715 73.23 -2.50 44.71
N THR A 716 74.14 -2.09 43.84
CA THR A 716 73.87 -1.16 42.73
C THR A 716 72.93 -1.78 41.71
N ASP A 717 73.15 -3.03 41.31
CA ASP A 717 72.28 -3.75 40.36
C ASP A 717 70.85 -3.91 40.90
N ARG A 718 70.70 -4.17 42.21
CA ARG A 718 69.40 -4.22 42.89
C ARG A 718 68.69 -2.86 42.90
N LEU A 719 69.43 -1.76 43.07
CA LEU A 719 68.89 -0.39 43.00
C LEU A 719 68.50 -0.01 41.57
N CYS A 720 69.33 -0.34 40.57
CA CYS A 720 69.03 -0.12 39.16
C CYS A 720 67.78 -0.91 38.73
N SER A 721 67.68 -2.18 39.11
CA SER A 721 66.53 -3.04 38.82
C SER A 721 65.22 -2.47 39.41
N LYS A 722 65.22 -2.06 40.69
CA LYS A 722 64.07 -1.40 41.32
C LYS A 722 63.72 -0.07 40.63
N THR A 723 64.73 0.74 40.30
CA THR A 723 64.55 2.02 39.58
C THR A 723 63.94 1.82 38.18
N GLN A 724 64.27 0.72 37.51
CA GLN A 724 63.74 0.38 36.19
C GLN A 724 62.27 -0.06 36.26
N ALA A 725 61.87 -0.81 37.29
CA ALA A 725 60.46 -1.13 37.57
C ALA A 725 59.64 0.15 37.83
N TYR A 726 60.10 1.02 38.74
CA TYR A 726 59.42 2.30 39.01
C TYR A 726 59.29 3.21 37.77
N LYS A 727 60.24 3.16 36.82
CA LYS A 727 60.12 3.85 35.53
C LYS A 727 59.00 3.28 34.66
N GLN A 728 58.79 1.97 34.62
CA GLN A 728 57.67 1.35 33.92
C GLN A 728 56.32 1.69 34.57
N ASP A 729 56.21 1.65 35.90
CA ASP A 729 54.99 2.03 36.62
C ASP A 729 54.65 3.52 36.42
N THR A 730 55.64 4.41 36.50
CA THR A 730 55.47 5.84 36.22
C THR A 730 55.01 6.08 34.78
N LEU A 731 55.52 5.32 33.82
CA LEU A 731 55.12 5.40 32.42
C LEU A 731 53.70 4.84 32.19
N LEU A 732 53.29 3.79 32.89
CA LEU A 732 51.91 3.29 32.90
C LEU A 732 50.94 4.30 33.53
N LEU A 733 51.34 4.94 34.63
CA LEU A 733 50.58 6.00 35.28
C LEU A 733 50.43 7.23 34.36
N ALA A 734 51.51 7.66 33.69
CA ALA A 734 51.48 8.76 32.72
C ALA A 734 50.58 8.42 31.50
N LYS A 735 50.62 7.19 31.00
CA LYS A 735 49.69 6.72 29.94
C LYS A 735 48.23 6.75 30.42
N LYS A 736 47.93 6.28 31.63
CA LYS A 736 46.58 6.35 32.24
C LYS A 736 46.14 7.82 32.41
N MET A 737 47.00 8.69 32.95
CA MET A 737 46.72 10.12 33.15
C MET A 737 46.43 10.86 31.84
N ASN A 738 47.23 10.60 30.79
CA ASN A 738 46.96 11.16 29.45
C ASN A 738 45.66 10.58 28.85
N GLY A 739 45.35 9.31 29.10
CA GLY A 739 44.06 8.71 28.72
C GLY A 739 42.86 9.39 29.40
N TYR A 740 42.95 9.69 30.71
CA TYR A 740 41.93 10.45 31.42
C TYR A 740 41.85 11.90 30.93
N ARG A 741 42.99 12.58 30.72
CA ARG A 741 43.04 13.94 30.16
C ARG A 741 42.39 14.02 28.78
N LYS A 742 42.59 13.00 27.94
CA LYS A 742 41.87 12.90 26.65
C LYS A 742 40.37 12.71 26.88
N LYS A 743 39.93 11.75 27.70
CA LYS A 743 38.50 11.53 27.99
C LYS A 743 37.80 12.79 28.52
N ILE A 744 38.48 13.58 29.35
CA ILE A 744 37.98 14.88 29.85
C ILE A 744 37.88 15.91 28.71
N LYS A 745 38.85 15.96 27.79
CA LYS A 745 38.78 16.84 26.60
C LYS A 745 37.65 16.42 25.66
N ASP A 746 37.57 15.13 25.32
CA ASP A 746 36.50 14.58 24.47
C ASP A 746 35.11 14.85 25.07
N ALA A 747 34.94 14.69 26.40
CA ALA A 747 33.68 14.96 27.10
C ALA A 747 33.37 16.47 27.22
N THR A 748 34.37 17.34 27.38
CA THR A 748 34.15 18.80 27.40
C THR A 748 33.84 19.34 26.00
N GLU A 749 34.38 18.74 24.94
CA GLU A 749 33.98 19.05 23.56
C GLU A 749 32.54 18.62 23.26
N GLN A 750 32.13 17.43 23.70
CA GLN A 750 30.73 17.00 23.64
C GLN A 750 29.80 17.92 24.45
N MET A 751 30.22 18.34 25.65
CA MET A 751 29.45 19.27 26.47
C MET A 751 29.34 20.67 25.83
N MET A 752 30.42 21.17 25.21
CA MET A 752 30.37 22.44 24.46
C MET A 752 29.47 22.37 23.23
N ALA A 753 29.47 21.23 22.50
CA ALA A 753 28.54 21.01 21.39
C ALA A 753 27.08 20.99 21.87
N LEU A 754 26.77 20.25 22.94
CA LEU A 754 25.42 20.20 23.53
C LEU A 754 24.97 21.56 24.09
N VAL A 755 25.87 22.34 24.70
CA VAL A 755 25.58 23.70 25.15
C VAL A 755 25.33 24.64 23.97
N ALA A 756 26.09 24.52 22.87
CA ALA A 756 25.86 25.29 21.65
C ALA A 756 24.50 24.96 21.01
N GLU A 757 24.19 23.66 20.83
CA GLU A 757 22.88 23.19 20.35
C GLU A 757 21.74 23.69 21.23
N LEU A 758 21.86 23.52 22.56
CA LEU A 758 20.85 23.95 23.52
C LEU A 758 20.67 25.47 23.51
N SER A 759 21.75 26.25 23.37
CA SER A 759 21.66 27.71 23.22
C SER A 759 20.95 28.13 21.91
N MET A 760 21.18 27.40 20.80
CA MET A 760 20.47 27.62 19.54
C MET A 760 18.98 27.26 19.67
N LYS A 761 18.64 26.16 20.35
CA LYS A 761 17.24 25.80 20.63
C LYS A 761 16.57 26.79 21.58
N GLN A 762 17.28 27.34 22.56
CA GLN A 762 16.77 28.42 23.42
C GLN A 762 16.54 29.71 22.63
N ALA A 763 17.47 30.12 21.76
CA ALA A 763 17.29 31.28 20.88
C ALA A 763 16.06 31.13 19.99
N LEU A 764 15.93 30.00 19.28
CA LEU A 764 14.75 29.69 18.45
C LEU A 764 13.45 29.65 19.26
N ALA A 765 13.47 29.12 20.49
CA ALA A 765 12.30 29.12 21.37
C ALA A 765 11.91 30.54 21.81
N ILE A 766 12.89 31.42 22.07
CA ILE A 766 12.65 32.83 22.40
C ILE A 766 12.13 33.60 21.18
N GLU A 767 12.65 33.35 19.99
CA GLU A 767 12.16 33.94 18.73
C GLU A 767 10.73 33.51 18.43
N LEU A 768 10.41 32.22 18.53
CA LEU A 768 9.04 31.71 18.36
C LEU A 768 8.09 32.25 19.45
N GLN A 769 8.53 32.35 20.71
CA GLN A 769 7.73 32.97 21.77
C GLN A 769 7.60 34.50 21.59
N LYS A 770 8.49 35.15 20.84
CA LYS A 770 8.35 36.55 20.45
C LYS A 770 7.36 36.69 19.29
N GLU A 771 7.47 35.86 18.24
CA GLU A 771 6.50 35.86 17.15
C GLU A 771 5.09 35.55 17.66
N VAL A 772 4.89 34.53 18.49
CA VAL A 772 3.58 34.22 19.08
C VAL A 772 2.98 35.44 19.78
N ARG A 773 3.76 36.14 20.62
CA ARG A 773 3.29 37.38 21.28
C ARG A 773 3.01 38.50 20.30
N GLU A 774 3.83 38.69 19.27
CA GLU A 774 3.59 39.70 18.23
C GLU A 774 2.32 39.39 17.40
N LYS A 775 1.98 38.12 17.19
CA LYS A 775 0.71 37.70 16.56
C LYS A 775 -0.47 37.82 17.54
N GLU A 776 -0.30 37.50 18.82
CA GLU A 776 -1.31 37.68 19.87
C GLU A 776 -1.66 39.17 20.05
N ASP A 777 -0.66 40.04 20.18
CA ASP A 777 -0.83 41.50 20.26
C ASP A 777 -1.47 42.07 18.97
N PHE A 778 -1.10 41.56 17.79
CA PHE A 778 -1.73 41.92 16.52
C PHE A 778 -3.20 41.50 16.45
N ILE A 779 -3.54 40.28 16.86
CA ILE A 779 -4.92 39.78 16.93
C ILE A 779 -5.72 40.57 17.96
N PHE A 780 -5.15 40.85 19.14
CA PHE A 780 -5.77 41.69 20.17
C PHE A 780 -6.02 43.12 19.67
N SER A 781 -5.07 43.71 18.94
CA SER A 781 -5.22 45.02 18.29
C SER A 781 -6.34 45.03 17.24
N CYS A 782 -6.45 43.96 16.44
CA CYS A 782 -7.53 43.81 15.46
C CYS A 782 -8.89 43.63 16.14
N ASN A 783 -9.00 42.72 17.11
CA ASN A 783 -10.22 42.47 17.88
C ASN A 783 -10.69 43.73 18.59
N SER A 784 -9.78 44.46 19.27
CA SER A 784 -10.12 45.69 19.98
C SER A 784 -10.41 46.89 19.07
N ARG A 785 -10.16 46.79 17.75
CA ARG A 785 -10.71 47.72 16.73
C ARG A 785 -12.11 47.27 16.30
N ILE A 786 -12.31 45.98 16.03
CA ILE A 786 -13.62 45.39 15.68
C ILE A 786 -14.66 45.68 16.78
N GLU A 787 -14.32 45.43 18.04
CA GLU A 787 -15.17 45.73 19.21
C GLU A 787 -15.55 47.22 19.33
N LYS A 788 -14.70 48.12 18.83
CA LYS A 788 -14.93 49.57 18.82
C LYS A 788 -15.59 50.05 17.52
N GLY A 789 -15.96 49.16 16.61
CA GLY A 789 -16.52 49.50 15.30
C GLY A 789 -15.54 50.23 14.37
N LEU A 790 -14.24 50.16 14.65
CA LEU A 790 -13.19 50.82 13.88
C LEU A 790 -12.68 49.90 12.74
N PRO A 791 -12.34 50.44 11.56
CA PRO A 791 -11.74 49.65 10.49
C PRO A 791 -10.46 48.92 10.92
N LEU A 792 -10.26 47.75 10.31
CA LEU A 792 -9.01 46.99 10.41
C LEU A 792 -7.82 47.79 9.88
N ASN A 793 -6.62 47.31 10.18
CA ASN A 793 -5.40 48.04 9.83
C ASN A 793 -5.18 48.10 8.30
N LYS A 794 -4.71 49.23 7.78
CA LYS A 794 -4.55 49.46 6.33
C LYS A 794 -3.61 48.46 5.67
N ASP A 795 -2.63 47.94 6.40
CA ASP A 795 -1.72 46.92 5.87
C ASP A 795 -2.50 45.65 5.47
N ILE A 796 -3.48 45.24 6.29
CA ILE A 796 -4.40 44.11 6.02
C ILE A 796 -5.27 44.41 4.78
N GLU A 797 -5.76 45.64 4.64
CA GLU A 797 -6.47 46.09 3.44
C GLU A 797 -5.57 45.99 2.19
N THR A 798 -4.29 46.38 2.27
CA THR A 798 -3.36 46.23 1.14
C THR A 798 -2.97 44.79 0.82
N GLU A 799 -2.98 43.88 1.80
CA GLU A 799 -2.73 42.45 1.59
C GLU A 799 -3.97 41.75 1.01
N TRP A 800 -5.16 42.09 1.51
CA TRP A 800 -6.43 41.64 0.91
C TRP A 800 -6.57 42.13 -0.54
N LEU A 801 -6.19 43.37 -0.81
CA LEU A 801 -6.10 43.92 -2.17
C LEU A 801 -4.93 43.35 -2.99
N LYS A 802 -3.98 42.59 -2.45
CA LYS A 802 -3.06 41.74 -3.25
C LYS A 802 -3.76 40.44 -3.60
N ILE A 803 -4.29 39.73 -2.59
CA ILE A 803 -5.00 38.45 -2.74
C ILE A 803 -6.10 38.56 -3.80
N LEU A 804 -6.98 39.57 -3.73
CA LEU A 804 -8.02 39.79 -4.73
C LEU A 804 -7.47 40.02 -6.15
N ARG A 805 -6.35 40.73 -6.31
CA ARG A 805 -5.71 40.91 -7.63
C ARG A 805 -5.06 39.62 -8.13
N ASP A 806 -4.49 38.83 -7.24
CA ASP A 806 -3.87 37.54 -7.59
C ASP A 806 -4.96 36.51 -7.96
N GLU A 807 -6.12 36.54 -7.30
CA GLU A 807 -7.33 35.78 -7.66
C GLU A 807 -7.93 36.24 -9.00
N GLU A 808 -8.07 37.55 -9.24
CA GLU A 808 -8.51 38.11 -10.54
C GLU A 808 -7.54 37.71 -11.67
N MET A 809 -6.22 37.85 -11.45
CA MET A 809 -5.20 37.43 -12.41
C MET A 809 -5.23 35.93 -12.68
N TYR A 810 -5.47 35.10 -11.67
CA TYR A 810 -5.61 33.65 -11.83
C TYR A 810 -6.90 33.30 -12.60
N ALA A 811 -8.02 33.93 -12.28
CA ALA A 811 -9.28 33.75 -13.02
C ALA A 811 -9.16 34.16 -14.48
N LEU A 812 -8.51 35.29 -14.76
CA LEU A 812 -8.20 35.75 -16.12
C LEU A 812 -7.29 34.76 -16.86
N ALA A 813 -6.22 34.26 -16.22
CA ALA A 813 -5.32 33.26 -16.82
C ALA A 813 -6.03 31.92 -17.12
N VAL A 814 -6.96 31.48 -16.26
CA VAL A 814 -7.79 30.29 -16.50
C VAL A 814 -8.78 30.50 -17.64
N ALA A 815 -9.40 31.69 -17.73
CA ALA A 815 -10.29 32.05 -18.83
C ALA A 815 -9.55 32.17 -20.18
N GLU A 816 -8.37 32.80 -20.17
CA GLU A 816 -7.46 32.90 -21.31
C GLU A 816 -7.06 31.51 -21.83
N LYS A 817 -6.60 30.63 -20.93
CA LYS A 817 -6.21 29.26 -21.28
C LYS A 817 -7.37 28.41 -21.78
N SER A 818 -8.58 28.63 -21.26
CA SER A 818 -9.81 28.00 -21.77
C SER A 818 -10.17 28.50 -23.18
N ARG A 819 -9.96 29.80 -23.44
CA ARG A 819 -10.13 30.42 -24.76
C ARG A 819 -9.11 29.91 -25.77
N GLU A 820 -7.85 29.77 -25.37
CA GLU A 820 -6.79 29.17 -26.19
C GLU A 820 -7.09 27.71 -26.54
N PHE A 821 -7.66 26.94 -25.61
CA PHE A 821 -8.07 25.54 -25.87
C PHE A 821 -9.17 25.47 -26.93
N LEU A 822 -10.25 26.25 -26.77
CA LEU A 822 -11.35 26.33 -27.76
C LEU A 822 -10.89 26.87 -29.13
N VAL A 823 -9.93 27.80 -29.15
CA VAL A 823 -9.32 28.32 -30.39
C VAL A 823 -8.39 27.30 -31.03
N SER A 824 -7.75 26.41 -30.25
CA SER A 824 -6.92 25.32 -30.77
C SER A 824 -7.77 24.22 -31.42
N ASP A 825 -8.87 23.83 -30.77
CA ASP A 825 -9.84 22.85 -31.27
C ASP A 825 -10.43 23.31 -32.63
N ASN A 826 -10.86 24.58 -32.72
CA ASN A 826 -11.31 25.22 -33.97
C ASN A 826 -10.21 25.45 -35.02
N ARG A 827 -8.94 25.14 -34.72
CA ARG A 827 -7.80 25.22 -35.65
C ARG A 827 -7.36 23.85 -36.16
N GLN A 828 -7.95 22.76 -35.68
CA GLN A 828 -7.66 21.42 -36.20
C GLN A 828 -8.51 21.14 -37.45
N LEU A 829 -7.87 20.98 -38.60
CA LEU A 829 -8.54 20.60 -39.85
C LEU A 829 -8.98 19.12 -39.78
N PRO A 830 -9.99 18.68 -40.57
CA PRO A 830 -10.47 17.29 -40.57
C PRO A 830 -9.40 16.20 -40.82
N ASN A 831 -8.26 16.55 -41.42
CA ASN A 831 -7.10 15.66 -41.56
C ASN A 831 -6.17 15.64 -40.32
N GLY A 832 -6.61 16.17 -39.18
CA GLY A 832 -5.87 16.23 -37.92
C GLY A 832 -4.78 17.32 -37.83
N VAL A 833 -4.52 18.07 -38.91
CA VAL A 833 -3.45 19.09 -38.98
C VAL A 833 -3.94 20.43 -38.43
N TYR A 834 -3.15 21.03 -37.54
CA TYR A 834 -3.41 22.35 -36.97
C TYR A 834 -3.00 23.48 -37.94
N THR A 835 -3.88 24.47 -38.15
CA THR A 835 -3.59 25.66 -38.95
C THR A 835 -3.46 26.93 -38.10
N THR A 836 -2.55 27.82 -38.49
CA THR A 836 -2.38 29.16 -37.88
C THR A 836 -3.18 30.24 -38.61
N ALA A 837 -3.79 29.93 -39.76
CA ALA A 837 -4.59 30.88 -40.53
C ALA A 837 -6.00 31.03 -39.96
N GLU A 838 -6.49 32.26 -39.84
CA GLU A 838 -7.88 32.51 -39.44
C GLU A 838 -8.88 31.99 -40.49
N PRO A 839 -9.96 31.30 -40.09
CA PRO A 839 -11.00 30.86 -41.03
C PRO A 839 -11.71 32.08 -41.62
N ARG A 840 -11.61 32.23 -42.95
CA ARG A 840 -12.24 33.36 -43.66
C ARG A 840 -13.77 33.20 -43.64
N PRO A 841 -14.55 34.21 -43.18
CA PRO A 841 -16.03 34.13 -43.16
C PRO A 841 -16.71 33.92 -44.52
N ASN A 842 -15.96 34.05 -45.63
CA ASN A 842 -16.48 34.11 -46.99
C ASN A 842 -16.49 32.75 -47.70
N ALA A 843 -16.33 31.63 -46.98
CA ALA A 843 -16.33 30.27 -47.54
C ALA A 843 -17.24 29.32 -46.75
N TYR A 844 -18.37 28.93 -47.34
CA TYR A 844 -19.22 27.85 -46.82
C TYR A 844 -18.70 26.50 -47.34
N ILE A 845 -18.42 25.58 -46.41
CA ILE A 845 -18.03 24.19 -46.70
C ILE A 845 -19.21 23.29 -46.27
N PRO A 846 -19.91 22.61 -47.19
CA PRO A 846 -21.03 21.74 -46.83
C PRO A 846 -20.56 20.43 -46.20
N GLU A 847 -21.19 20.02 -45.10
CA GLU A 847 -20.88 18.81 -44.31
C GLU A 847 -21.43 17.50 -44.94
N ALA A 848 -21.26 17.33 -46.25
CA ALA A 848 -21.75 16.16 -46.99
C ALA A 848 -20.60 15.21 -47.35
N GLU A 849 -20.57 14.03 -46.73
CA GLU A 849 -19.46 13.04 -46.75
C GLU A 849 -19.01 12.52 -48.14
N ALA A 850 -19.73 12.86 -49.22
CA ALA A 850 -19.54 12.34 -50.57
C ALA A 850 -18.95 13.34 -51.59
N ALA A 851 -18.50 14.53 -51.17
CA ALA A 851 -17.96 15.55 -52.07
C ALA A 851 -16.65 16.20 -51.57
N LEU A 852 -15.70 16.43 -52.48
CA LEU A 852 -14.45 17.13 -52.17
C LEU A 852 -14.73 18.57 -51.68
N PRO A 853 -14.01 19.06 -50.64
CA PRO A 853 -14.30 20.33 -49.98
C PRO A 853 -13.80 21.55 -50.79
N LEU A 854 -14.40 21.78 -51.96
CA LEU A 854 -14.17 22.96 -52.77
C LEU A 854 -15.14 24.08 -52.34
N PRO A 855 -14.63 25.25 -51.90
CA PRO A 855 -15.49 26.34 -51.41
C PRO A 855 -16.31 26.92 -52.54
N LYS A 856 -17.65 26.90 -52.38
CA LYS A 856 -18.57 27.57 -53.30
C LYS A 856 -18.69 29.05 -52.93
N PRO A 857 -18.71 29.98 -53.89
CA PRO A 857 -19.00 31.38 -53.59
C PRO A 857 -20.43 31.51 -53.06
N TYR A 858 -20.62 32.37 -52.06
CA TYR A 858 -21.96 32.80 -51.66
C TYR A 858 -22.68 33.44 -52.87
N GLY A 859 -24.00 33.23 -52.96
CA GLY A 859 -24.84 33.90 -53.95
C GLY A 859 -24.97 35.41 -53.69
N ALA A 860 -25.91 36.06 -54.36
CA ALA A 860 -26.09 37.52 -54.34
C ALA A 860 -26.42 38.17 -52.96
N LEU A 861 -26.42 37.39 -51.88
CA LEU A 861 -26.61 37.80 -50.48
C LEU A 861 -25.45 37.27 -49.62
N ALA A 862 -24.22 37.73 -49.91
CA ALA A 862 -23.02 37.31 -49.20
C ALA A 862 -22.90 37.99 -47.81
N PRO A 863 -22.54 37.26 -46.73
CA PRO A 863 -22.27 37.86 -45.42
C PRO A 863 -21.04 38.77 -45.47
N PHE A 864 -21.21 40.05 -45.14
CA PHE A 864 -20.11 41.02 -45.07
C PHE A 864 -19.63 41.18 -43.63
N LYS A 865 -18.41 40.73 -43.31
CA LYS A 865 -17.71 41.10 -42.06
C LYS A 865 -17.20 42.55 -42.22
N PRO A 866 -17.64 43.52 -41.41
CA PRO A 866 -17.12 44.88 -41.46
C PRO A 866 -15.61 44.90 -41.19
N SER A 867 -14.87 45.72 -41.94
CA SER A 867 -13.45 45.96 -41.67
C SER A 867 -13.28 46.62 -40.30
N GLU A 868 -12.33 46.14 -39.50
CA GLU A 868 -12.01 46.76 -38.22
C GLU A 868 -11.49 48.19 -38.43
N GLN A 869 -11.93 49.12 -37.58
CA GLN A 869 -11.58 50.53 -37.71
C GLN A 869 -10.11 50.73 -37.37
N GLY A 870 -9.30 51.01 -38.40
CA GLY A 870 -7.86 51.23 -38.25
C GLY A 870 -7.55 52.32 -37.22
N ALA A 871 -6.47 52.14 -36.45
CA ALA A 871 -6.15 52.84 -35.19
C ALA A 871 -6.03 54.39 -35.26
N ASN A 872 -6.17 54.98 -36.45
CA ASN A 872 -6.15 56.43 -36.68
C ASN A 872 -7.53 57.10 -36.47
N MET A 873 -8.65 56.37 -36.41
CA MET A 873 -9.99 56.96 -36.16
C MET A 873 -10.27 57.22 -34.66
N ARG A 874 -9.48 58.10 -34.03
CA ARG A 874 -9.65 58.45 -32.59
C ARG A 874 -10.86 59.34 -32.25
N HIS A 875 -11.68 59.74 -33.22
CA HIS A 875 -12.70 60.78 -33.04
C HIS A 875 -14.12 60.37 -33.47
N ILE A 876 -14.69 59.36 -32.81
CA ILE A 876 -16.16 59.16 -32.76
C ILE A 876 -16.58 59.05 -31.29
N ARG A 877 -17.26 60.08 -30.77
CA ARG A 877 -17.91 59.99 -29.46
C ARG A 877 -19.15 59.12 -29.58
N LYS A 878 -19.22 58.03 -28.80
CA LYS A 878 -20.46 57.24 -28.65
C LYS A 878 -21.55 58.13 -28.00
N PRO A 879 -22.81 58.08 -28.45
CA PRO A 879 -23.89 58.82 -27.81
C PRO A 879 -24.14 58.27 -26.39
N VAL A 880 -24.33 59.16 -25.42
CA VAL A 880 -24.69 58.79 -24.06
C VAL A 880 -26.18 58.41 -24.05
N PRO A 881 -26.56 57.19 -23.63
CA PRO A 881 -27.96 56.85 -23.43
C PRO A 881 -28.52 57.69 -22.27
N LYS A 882 -29.65 58.36 -22.50
CA LYS A 882 -30.40 58.98 -21.39
C LYS A 882 -30.99 57.89 -20.51
N PRO A 883 -31.04 58.06 -19.17
CA PRO A 883 -31.82 57.18 -18.32
C PRO A 883 -33.30 57.25 -18.72
N ILE A 884 -33.99 56.12 -18.58
CA ILE A 884 -35.45 56.04 -18.71
C ILE A 884 -36.04 56.25 -17.32
N GLU A 885 -36.92 57.23 -17.16
CA GLU A 885 -37.66 57.45 -15.92
C GLU A 885 -38.88 56.52 -15.87
N ILE A 886 -38.84 55.53 -14.96
CA ILE A 886 -39.97 54.81 -14.36
C ILE A 886 -39.60 54.55 -12.90
#